data_AF-A0A2W4IBG6-F1
#
_entry.id   AF-A0A2W4IBG6-F1
#
_cell.length_a   1.000
_cell.length_b   1.000
_cell.length_c   1.000
_cell.angle_alpha   90.00
_cell.angle_beta   90.00
_cell.angle_gamma   90.00
#
_symmetry.space_group_name_H-M   'P 1'
#
loop_
_entity.id
_entity.type
_entity.pdbx_description
1 polymer ?
#
loop_
_entity_poly.entity_id
_entity_poly.type
_entity_poly.pdbx_seq_one_letter_code
_entity_poly.pdbx_strand_id
1 'polypeptide(L)'
;MAFEEFPTGNLSSYMVAQATDVGGGERKSELQKSEQQKSEQPIAEQTKDHSGLLTEIFGDRKERTLAGCVIGSVRDVFSSKLTEEEKVKRAEGNDFAATIVADTAAMMSKKVAVGGLVRATMLADTKGDARDFALGFLKDGLEGVGLNYIGKMAQPGSRAFEYTGARLGTGLKQEIALHAGSGALFGALKAGSDPMAWRDQDGHFSFQSGLNNLTDLKKMSTATFSGAVINVPAGMLGFRIAKSSTLSVANRTGSEALGTVAGGVLSGGGSGAIFGGLDAVVHGKSLSEIGKSTLDGMLIGAGTGGAMSGWHAFRPGQKAPLETQMQEKLQPKSQDAGREQLAQERQVRTVQDGQEPLLAEGELPAISEASRVKLTDKLESLTPLQQQKMFDAHDAVSFVSAPKEGVRELNSQLILEKKGVVKITRVKDDPNIPKTFKDDAEFRSWTEDHVEQARIYRIDGTDVRIIVPEAYAQKLDKVRELRFWAEIDTPSFNSKPIIEQRVLRKAILEGDMELARAAFGDKADNIARIIKARNEIDSLLSNQRALPEDFVGAVKELPDPSLIKEIILLDEPSHRDVFKRSQADELGNSSYSAGANADRNGIITFFEAYNSRKKGDTTGGTINGYLAHEWSHLVKFKLKEHSALFNETAEIETDWYIREYARRQYPDSPELQHHENFAVHLGDELMAADADRFFITAHNAPVRTTMLAKALLEAMIPQTKEIVVHPADFLNRINQIPDNMPNRESHVARLKYIAEEIVPVAREKLVETINSGNLSERVRASLLLGRMGHPSDIARVQETLDTITDPLLKRTLFSSVSNIYDSNLTNRMNFLIENAKLGQPHRNEALANLGGLQHPEARAYFDVLRLAGSDANQVELMNFIQNTPHTGPKKMAFETIMSFVEKAPYKNEFLQTYLAKLLRTQPDIRLEVINQAMKHPSLQTEIEIMNLTKSRDQVVALRAKQAVAELQLAKKLENYGKWIKGGDEQNKYVAIQELAWLNDNRAVPMLLEVVATSNPKWAREAIDALKHYNPAIIAVEAHQMQRNGSPIRWGDVQRQMNATRH
;
A
#
# COMPACT_ATOMS: atom_id res chain seq x y z
N MET A 1 -34.71 40.64 -8.49
CA MET A 1 -34.27 41.51 -9.59
C MET A 1 -33.87 40.60 -10.74
N ALA A 2 -34.55 40.74 -11.87
CA ALA A 2 -34.34 40.06 -13.15
C ALA A 2 -33.04 40.59 -13.82
N PHE A 3 -32.41 40.05 -14.88
CA PHE A 3 -32.65 39.11 -16.00
C PHE A 3 -31.27 38.38 -16.20
N GLU A 4 -30.99 37.36 -17.03
CA GLU A 4 -31.33 37.12 -18.44
C GLU A 4 -30.79 35.74 -18.88
N GLU A 5 -31.41 35.13 -19.91
CA GLU A 5 -31.14 33.79 -20.46
C GLU A 5 -30.33 33.81 -21.78
N PHE A 6 -29.80 32.62 -22.14
CA PHE A 6 -29.42 32.07 -23.47
C PHE A 6 -28.08 32.47 -24.16
N PRO A 7 -27.54 31.66 -25.12
CA PRO A 7 -27.94 30.31 -25.57
C PRO A 7 -26.84 29.23 -25.70
N THR A 8 -27.33 28.00 -25.83
CA THR A 8 -26.67 26.77 -26.30
C THR A 8 -26.10 26.87 -27.72
N GLY A 9 -24.89 26.35 -27.93
CA GLY A 9 -24.27 26.13 -29.24
C GLY A 9 -23.62 24.74 -29.32
N ASN A 10 -24.13 23.93 -30.24
CA ASN A 10 -23.68 22.58 -30.60
C ASN A 10 -22.58 22.69 -31.67
N LEU A 11 -21.46 21.97 -31.59
CA LEU A 11 -20.56 21.75 -32.73
C LEU A 11 -19.74 20.45 -32.55
N SER A 12 -20.14 19.47 -33.34
CA SER A 12 -19.39 18.25 -33.65
C SER A 12 -18.24 18.53 -34.62
N SER A 13 -17.30 17.56 -34.67
CA SER A 13 -16.40 17.19 -35.78
C SER A 13 -15.21 18.11 -36.14
N TYR A 14 -13.99 17.63 -35.87
CA TYR A 14 -12.70 17.71 -36.64
C TYR A 14 -11.68 16.94 -35.76
N MET A 15 -10.86 15.95 -36.15
CA MET A 15 -10.12 15.68 -37.39
C MET A 15 -9.85 14.17 -37.58
N VAL A 16 -9.78 13.73 -38.84
CA VAL A 16 -9.10 12.51 -39.32
C VAL A 16 -8.14 12.94 -40.44
N ALA A 17 -6.97 12.29 -40.50
CA ALA A 17 -5.93 12.34 -41.53
C ALA A 17 -5.01 13.60 -41.50
N GLN A 18 -3.69 13.52 -41.68
CA GLN A 18 -2.87 12.60 -42.47
C GLN A 18 -1.43 12.56 -41.93
N ALA A 19 -0.80 11.40 -42.12
CA ALA A 19 0.64 11.18 -42.02
C ALA A 19 1.32 11.44 -43.38
N THR A 20 2.52 12.02 -43.36
CA THR A 20 3.61 11.78 -44.32
C THR A 20 4.95 12.24 -43.73
N ASP A 21 5.78 11.25 -43.41
CA ASP A 21 7.17 11.01 -43.80
C ASP A 21 8.18 12.15 -44.10
N VAL A 22 9.44 11.82 -43.77
CA VAL A 22 10.74 12.12 -44.43
C VAL A 22 11.86 12.70 -43.52
N GLY A 23 12.96 11.93 -43.43
CA GLY A 23 14.36 12.40 -43.34
C GLY A 23 14.97 12.32 -41.93
N GLY A 24 16.01 11.52 -41.64
CA GLY A 24 17.19 11.19 -42.44
C GLY A 24 18.37 12.08 -42.00
N GLY A 25 19.27 11.56 -41.16
CA GLY A 25 20.43 12.32 -40.67
C GLY A 25 21.48 11.46 -39.97
N GLU A 26 22.41 10.91 -40.76
CA GLU A 26 23.67 10.34 -40.28
C GLU A 26 24.65 11.44 -39.83
N ARG A 27 25.40 11.19 -38.75
CA ARG A 27 26.76 11.73 -38.56
C ARG A 27 27.68 10.69 -37.89
N LYS A 28 28.75 10.35 -38.62
CA LYS A 28 30.06 9.81 -38.17
C LYS A 28 30.66 10.76 -37.10
N SER A 29 31.63 10.45 -36.24
CA SER A 29 32.85 9.63 -36.21
C SER A 29 33.37 9.70 -34.74
N GLU A 30 34.23 8.85 -34.17
CA GLU A 30 35.71 8.83 -34.33
C GLU A 30 36.32 7.99 -33.17
N LEU A 31 37.40 7.22 -33.45
CA LEU A 31 38.63 6.98 -32.63
C LEU A 31 38.52 6.30 -31.24
N GLN A 32 39.45 5.46 -30.73
CA GLN A 32 40.63 4.71 -31.19
C GLN A 32 41.21 3.92 -29.98
N LYS A 33 41.98 2.84 -30.24
CA LYS A 33 43.07 2.23 -29.42
C LYS A 33 42.68 1.42 -28.15
N SER A 34 42.92 0.11 -28.03
CA SER A 34 44.12 -0.76 -28.15
C SER A 34 45.05 -0.74 -26.92
N GLU A 35 45.14 -1.87 -26.20
CA GLU A 35 46.36 -2.61 -25.79
C GLU A 35 45.98 -3.68 -24.73
N GLN A 36 46.07 -4.98 -25.00
CA GLN A 36 47.23 -5.89 -24.94
C GLN A 36 47.78 -6.15 -23.51
N GLN A 37 47.62 -7.38 -22.98
CA GLN A 37 48.72 -8.36 -22.83
C GLN A 37 48.37 -9.61 -21.96
N LYS A 38 48.74 -10.77 -22.53
CA LYS A 38 49.29 -12.01 -21.91
C LYS A 38 48.36 -12.84 -21.01
N SER A 39 48.30 -14.17 -21.09
CA SER A 39 49.32 -15.15 -21.50
C SER A 39 48.70 -16.44 -22.06
N GLU A 40 49.25 -16.95 -23.15
CA GLU A 40 49.10 -18.35 -23.60
C GLU A 40 50.10 -19.24 -22.86
N GLN A 41 49.70 -20.47 -22.49
CA GLN A 41 50.36 -21.73 -22.85
C GLN A 41 49.55 -22.95 -22.34
N PRO A 42 49.77 -24.17 -22.89
CA PRO A 42 48.69 -25.00 -23.43
C PRO A 42 48.43 -26.29 -22.62
N ILE A 43 47.24 -26.86 -22.74
CA ILE A 43 47.00 -28.29 -22.50
C ILE A 43 46.10 -28.82 -23.61
N ALA A 44 46.73 -29.37 -24.64
CA ALA A 44 46.16 -30.45 -25.42
C ALA A 44 46.40 -31.77 -24.65
N GLU A 45 45.57 -32.78 -24.94
CA GLU A 45 45.52 -34.13 -24.35
C GLU A 45 44.73 -34.28 -23.05
N GLN A 46 43.41 -34.46 -23.19
CA GLN A 46 42.64 -35.58 -22.61
C GLN A 46 41.14 -35.43 -22.94
N THR A 47 40.75 -35.62 -24.20
CA THR A 47 39.39 -36.13 -24.48
C THR A 47 39.48 -37.64 -24.47
N LYS A 48 39.50 -38.22 -23.27
CA LYS A 48 39.15 -39.62 -23.09
C LYS A 48 37.70 -39.79 -23.54
N ASP A 49 37.53 -40.75 -24.42
CA ASP A 49 36.28 -41.19 -25.00
C ASP A 49 35.23 -41.49 -23.91
N HIS A 50 34.30 -40.56 -23.69
CA HIS A 50 33.19 -40.72 -22.73
C HIS A 50 32.10 -41.68 -23.24
N SER A 51 32.21 -42.23 -24.46
CA SER A 51 31.32 -43.29 -24.92
C SER A 51 31.58 -44.64 -24.25
N GLY A 52 32.77 -44.86 -23.69
CA GLY A 52 33.16 -46.14 -23.08
C GLY A 52 32.32 -46.55 -21.87
N LEU A 53 31.99 -45.61 -20.97
CA LEU A 53 31.32 -45.94 -19.70
C LEU A 53 29.86 -46.38 -19.88
N LEU A 54 29.13 -45.76 -20.82
CA LEU A 54 27.74 -46.12 -21.11
C LEU A 54 27.66 -47.42 -21.93
N THR A 55 28.62 -47.64 -22.82
CA THR A 55 28.74 -48.88 -23.61
C THR A 55 29.17 -50.06 -22.72
N GLU A 56 29.98 -49.83 -21.69
CA GLU A 56 30.43 -50.86 -20.73
C GLU A 56 29.33 -51.26 -19.74
N ILE A 57 28.43 -50.35 -19.36
CA ILE A 57 27.32 -50.62 -18.42
C ILE A 57 26.08 -51.19 -19.14
N PHE A 58 25.83 -50.80 -20.39
CA PHE A 58 24.59 -51.15 -21.12
C PHE A 58 24.81 -51.84 -22.48
N GLY A 59 26.05 -52.14 -22.88
CA GLY A 59 26.38 -52.64 -24.22
C GLY A 59 25.70 -53.96 -24.62
N ASP A 60 25.43 -54.83 -23.65
CA ASP A 60 24.77 -56.13 -23.88
C ASP A 60 23.24 -56.05 -23.94
N ARG A 61 22.65 -54.90 -23.58
CA ARG A 61 21.20 -54.70 -23.57
C ARG A 61 20.66 -54.57 -25.00
N LYS A 62 19.35 -54.76 -25.21
CA LYS A 62 18.73 -54.61 -26.54
C LYS A 62 18.04 -53.25 -26.73
N GLU A 63 17.77 -52.53 -25.64
CA GLU A 63 17.24 -51.16 -25.64
C GLU A 63 18.22 -50.16 -26.26
N ARG A 64 17.71 -49.09 -26.86
CA ARG A 64 18.50 -48.04 -27.51
C ARG A 64 18.62 -46.78 -26.65
N THR A 65 17.62 -46.47 -25.83
CA THR A 65 17.62 -45.24 -25.03
C THR A 65 18.17 -45.49 -23.63
N LEU A 66 18.84 -44.49 -23.04
CA LEU A 66 19.36 -44.58 -21.68
C LEU A 66 18.25 -44.92 -20.65
N ALA A 67 17.10 -44.24 -20.72
CA ALA A 67 15.97 -44.54 -19.85
C ALA A 67 15.31 -45.90 -20.17
N GLY A 68 15.31 -46.34 -21.44
CA GLY A 68 14.87 -47.67 -21.84
C GLY A 68 15.72 -48.77 -21.21
N CYS A 69 17.05 -48.60 -21.22
CA CYS A 69 17.99 -49.49 -20.54
C CYS A 69 17.73 -49.58 -19.03
N VAL A 70 17.40 -48.46 -18.37
CA VAL A 70 17.05 -48.43 -16.94
C VAL A 70 15.72 -49.14 -16.68
N ILE A 71 14.68 -48.85 -17.47
CA ILE A 71 13.35 -49.49 -17.37
C ILE A 71 13.49 -51.00 -17.57
N GLY A 72 14.23 -51.41 -18.59
CA GLY A 72 14.51 -52.81 -18.86
C GLY A 72 15.26 -53.50 -17.73
N SER A 73 16.26 -52.85 -17.15
CA SER A 73 17.02 -53.40 -16.02
C SER A 73 16.13 -53.67 -14.81
N VAL A 74 15.20 -52.77 -14.50
CA VAL A 74 14.22 -52.99 -13.43
C VAL A 74 13.26 -54.11 -13.78
N ARG A 75 12.78 -54.18 -15.02
CA ARG A 75 11.81 -55.19 -15.47
C ARG A 75 12.40 -56.60 -15.52
N ASP A 76 13.69 -56.72 -15.84
CA ASP A 76 14.39 -58.00 -15.91
C ASP A 76 14.51 -58.68 -14.54
N VAL A 77 14.60 -57.90 -13.45
CA VAL A 77 14.59 -58.41 -12.06
C VAL A 77 13.31 -59.21 -11.74
N PHE A 78 12.21 -58.89 -12.42
CA PHE A 78 10.88 -59.47 -12.13
C PHE A 78 10.37 -60.43 -13.21
N SER A 79 11.24 -60.90 -14.12
CA SER A 79 10.78 -61.71 -15.27
C SER A 79 11.56 -63.02 -15.45
N SER A 80 10.86 -64.06 -15.92
CA SER A 80 11.46 -65.35 -16.29
C SER A 80 12.23 -65.27 -17.62
N LYS A 81 13.10 -66.26 -17.88
CA LYS A 81 13.93 -66.35 -19.10
C LYS A 81 13.07 -66.17 -20.36
N LEU A 82 13.32 -65.08 -21.07
CA LEU A 82 12.72 -64.79 -22.38
C LEU A 82 13.54 -65.38 -23.52
N THR A 83 12.88 -65.69 -24.63
CA THR A 83 13.51 -65.94 -25.93
C THR A 83 14.13 -64.65 -26.49
N GLU A 84 15.08 -64.76 -27.42
CA GLU A 84 15.73 -63.57 -28.02
C GLU A 84 14.74 -62.65 -28.75
N GLU A 85 13.72 -63.22 -29.40
CA GLU A 85 12.67 -62.44 -30.07
C GLU A 85 11.80 -61.67 -29.07
N GLU A 86 11.48 -62.27 -27.92
CA GLU A 86 10.76 -61.60 -26.83
C GLU A 86 11.60 -60.52 -26.15
N LYS A 87 12.94 -60.69 -26.07
CA LYS A 87 13.84 -59.66 -25.54
C LYS A 87 13.90 -58.44 -26.43
N VAL A 88 13.94 -58.62 -27.76
CA VAL A 88 13.92 -57.50 -28.72
C VAL A 88 12.59 -56.76 -28.63
N LYS A 89 11.46 -57.48 -28.67
CA LYS A 89 10.13 -56.87 -28.55
C LYS A 89 9.91 -56.17 -27.20
N ARG A 90 10.49 -56.72 -26.13
CA ARG A 90 10.47 -56.08 -24.80
C ARG A 90 11.33 -54.82 -24.78
N ALA A 91 12.51 -54.85 -25.39
CA ALA A 91 13.38 -53.69 -25.48
C ALA A 91 12.73 -52.53 -26.23
N GLU A 92 12.08 -52.80 -27.36
CA GLU A 92 11.27 -51.82 -28.09
C GLU A 92 10.14 -51.24 -27.20
N GLY A 93 9.48 -52.09 -26.40
CA GLY A 93 8.48 -51.64 -25.44
C GLY A 93 9.06 -50.80 -24.29
N ASN A 94 10.30 -51.05 -23.87
CA ASN A 94 10.98 -50.27 -22.83
C ASN A 94 11.44 -48.91 -23.37
N ASP A 95 11.92 -48.85 -24.62
CA ASP A 95 12.27 -47.59 -25.29
C ASP A 95 11.03 -46.73 -25.55
N PHE A 96 9.90 -47.34 -25.94
CA PHE A 96 8.62 -46.64 -26.04
C PHE A 96 8.18 -46.05 -24.68
N ALA A 97 8.29 -46.84 -23.61
CA ALA A 97 8.01 -46.34 -22.25
C ALA A 97 8.96 -45.19 -21.87
N ALA A 98 10.23 -45.27 -22.25
CA ALA A 98 11.22 -44.22 -22.00
C ALA A 98 10.85 -42.89 -22.65
N THR A 99 10.28 -42.89 -23.86
CA THR A 99 9.77 -41.68 -24.53
C THR A 99 8.67 -41.00 -23.70
N ILE A 100 7.72 -41.77 -23.17
CA ILE A 100 6.63 -41.24 -22.33
C ILE A 100 7.17 -40.67 -21.01
N VAL A 101 8.10 -41.37 -20.36
CA VAL A 101 8.76 -40.91 -19.13
C VAL A 101 9.50 -39.60 -19.40
N ALA A 102 10.28 -39.53 -20.48
CA ALA A 102 11.08 -38.37 -20.84
C ALA A 102 10.21 -37.16 -21.19
N ASP A 103 9.13 -37.34 -21.96
CA ASP A 103 8.16 -36.29 -22.29
C ASP A 103 7.47 -35.74 -21.02
N THR A 104 7.08 -36.63 -20.11
CA THR A 104 6.45 -36.28 -18.83
C THR A 104 7.42 -35.49 -17.93
N ALA A 105 8.66 -35.96 -17.79
CA ALA A 105 9.69 -35.30 -16.99
C ALA A 105 10.10 -33.94 -17.59
N ALA A 106 10.18 -33.84 -18.92
CA ALA A 106 10.44 -32.61 -19.63
C ALA A 106 9.35 -31.57 -19.38
N MET A 107 8.08 -31.96 -19.48
CA MET A 107 6.94 -31.07 -19.24
C MET A 107 6.90 -30.57 -17.79
N MET A 108 7.22 -31.43 -16.81
CA MET A 108 7.20 -31.09 -15.39
C MET A 108 8.42 -30.29 -14.90
N SER A 109 9.43 -30.08 -15.75
CA SER A 109 10.67 -29.41 -15.36
C SER A 109 10.47 -27.91 -15.04
N LYS A 110 11.17 -27.41 -14.01
CA LYS A 110 11.02 -26.01 -13.53
C LYS A 110 11.39 -24.97 -14.58
N LYS A 111 12.49 -25.17 -15.32
CA LYS A 111 12.97 -24.25 -16.37
C LYS A 111 12.82 -24.90 -17.74
N VAL A 112 12.43 -24.12 -18.75
CA VAL A 112 12.18 -24.62 -20.11
C VAL A 112 13.41 -25.32 -20.70
N ALA A 113 14.59 -24.69 -20.57
CA ALA A 113 15.86 -25.29 -21.02
C ALA A 113 16.23 -26.59 -20.28
N VAL A 114 15.84 -26.71 -19.00
CA VAL A 114 16.07 -27.93 -18.22
C VAL A 114 15.16 -29.06 -18.70
N GLY A 115 13.92 -28.77 -19.11
CA GLY A 115 13.04 -29.76 -19.72
C GLY A 115 13.62 -30.37 -20.99
N GLY A 116 14.28 -29.55 -21.83
CA GLY A 116 15.04 -30.03 -22.98
C GLY A 116 16.18 -30.96 -22.60
N LEU A 117 17.05 -30.53 -21.68
CA LEU A 117 18.21 -31.32 -21.27
C LEU A 117 17.82 -32.65 -20.61
N VAL A 118 16.76 -32.65 -19.79
CA VAL A 118 16.23 -33.86 -19.15
C VAL A 118 15.76 -34.84 -20.22
N ARG A 119 14.98 -34.38 -21.20
CA ARG A 119 14.48 -35.23 -22.28
C ARG A 119 15.61 -35.84 -23.12
N ALA A 120 16.53 -35.00 -23.58
CA ALA A 120 17.67 -35.39 -24.39
C ALA A 120 18.55 -36.44 -23.69
N THR A 121 18.75 -36.27 -22.38
CA THR A 121 19.55 -37.19 -21.57
C THR A 121 18.86 -38.55 -21.39
N MET A 122 17.54 -38.55 -21.16
CA MET A 122 16.78 -39.79 -20.97
C MET A 122 16.65 -40.60 -22.26
N LEU A 123 16.60 -39.93 -23.42
CA LEU A 123 16.47 -40.55 -24.74
C LEU A 123 17.79 -40.70 -25.49
N ALA A 124 18.91 -40.36 -24.86
CA ALA A 124 20.24 -40.49 -25.43
C ALA A 124 20.46 -41.93 -25.96
N ASP A 125 20.77 -42.05 -27.26
CA ASP A 125 20.94 -43.35 -27.92
C ASP A 125 22.27 -43.98 -27.47
N THR A 126 22.21 -45.06 -26.71
CA THR A 126 23.40 -45.73 -26.18
C THR A 126 24.12 -46.61 -27.21
N LYS A 127 23.64 -46.66 -28.47
CA LYS A 127 24.15 -47.55 -29.52
C LYS A 127 24.37 -46.89 -30.89
N GLY A 128 23.85 -45.68 -31.09
CA GLY A 128 24.08 -44.90 -32.30
C GLY A 128 25.53 -44.46 -32.45
N ASP A 129 25.95 -44.12 -33.67
CA ASP A 129 27.24 -43.47 -33.86
C ASP A 129 27.25 -42.05 -33.26
N ALA A 130 28.42 -41.44 -33.09
CA ALA A 130 28.54 -40.13 -32.44
C ALA A 130 27.72 -39.02 -33.14
N ARG A 131 27.45 -39.17 -34.45
CA ARG A 131 26.67 -38.20 -35.22
C ARG A 131 25.18 -38.39 -34.98
N ASP A 132 24.68 -39.61 -35.04
CA ASP A 132 23.29 -39.95 -34.77
C ASP A 132 22.94 -39.66 -33.30
N PHE A 133 23.88 -39.91 -32.38
CA PHE A 133 23.78 -39.50 -30.98
C PHE A 133 23.60 -37.98 -30.84
N ALA A 134 24.49 -37.18 -31.47
CA ALA A 134 24.44 -35.72 -31.34
C ALA A 134 23.17 -35.11 -31.97
N LEU A 135 22.74 -35.63 -33.12
CA LEU A 135 21.51 -35.19 -33.79
C LEU A 135 20.25 -35.61 -33.02
N GLY A 136 20.21 -36.85 -32.50
CA GLY A 136 19.14 -37.33 -31.63
C GLY A 136 19.05 -36.51 -30.34
N PHE A 137 20.17 -36.27 -29.67
CA PHE A 137 20.23 -35.49 -28.44
C PHE A 137 19.77 -34.04 -28.63
N LEU A 138 20.20 -33.38 -29.72
CA LEU A 138 19.76 -32.01 -30.04
C LEU A 138 18.26 -31.94 -30.35
N LYS A 139 17.77 -32.86 -31.20
CA LYS A 139 16.34 -32.99 -31.53
C LYS A 139 15.53 -33.18 -30.26
N ASP A 140 15.95 -34.12 -29.42
CA ASP A 140 15.22 -34.46 -28.21
C ASP A 140 15.26 -33.33 -27.17
N GLY A 141 16.34 -32.55 -27.17
CA GLY A 141 16.46 -31.31 -26.39
C GLY A 141 15.48 -30.23 -26.83
N LEU A 142 15.35 -29.99 -28.13
CA LEU A 142 14.42 -29.01 -28.68
C LEU A 142 12.96 -29.43 -28.46
N GLU A 143 12.63 -30.71 -28.63
CA GLU A 143 11.32 -31.24 -28.29
C GLU A 143 10.99 -31.03 -26.81
N GLY A 144 11.93 -31.30 -25.89
CA GLY A 144 11.71 -31.12 -24.46
C GLY A 144 11.51 -29.65 -24.05
N VAL A 145 12.17 -28.71 -24.74
CA VAL A 145 11.92 -27.26 -24.60
C VAL A 145 10.50 -26.92 -25.03
N GLY A 146 10.07 -27.38 -26.20
CA GLY A 146 8.73 -27.14 -26.72
C GLY A 146 7.64 -27.71 -25.82
N LEU A 147 7.81 -28.95 -25.34
CA LEU A 147 6.88 -29.62 -24.42
C LEU A 147 6.74 -28.85 -23.10
N ASN A 148 7.85 -28.39 -22.51
CA ASN A 148 7.80 -27.61 -21.27
C ASN A 148 7.09 -26.27 -21.47
N TYR A 149 7.33 -25.61 -22.60
CA TYR A 149 6.71 -24.32 -22.92
C TYR A 149 5.19 -24.46 -23.10
N ILE A 150 4.73 -25.44 -23.89
CA ILE A 150 3.29 -25.71 -24.10
C ILE A 150 2.63 -26.13 -22.78
N GLY A 151 3.30 -26.96 -21.96
CA GLY A 151 2.79 -27.35 -20.65
C GLY A 151 2.56 -26.15 -19.72
N LYS A 152 3.45 -25.15 -19.74
CA LYS A 152 3.28 -23.91 -18.97
C LYS A 152 2.18 -23.00 -19.51
N MET A 153 1.96 -22.98 -20.83
CA MET A 153 0.82 -22.28 -21.41
C MET A 153 -0.52 -22.88 -20.96
N ALA A 154 -0.58 -24.16 -20.63
CA ALA A 154 -1.78 -24.83 -20.16
C ALA A 154 -2.03 -24.72 -18.64
N GLN A 155 -1.11 -24.11 -17.87
CA GLN A 155 -1.24 -23.99 -16.41
C GLN A 155 -2.22 -22.88 -15.99
N PRO A 156 -2.90 -23.03 -14.83
CA PRO A 156 -3.67 -21.95 -14.22
C PRO A 156 -2.82 -20.68 -14.06
N GLY A 157 -3.36 -19.52 -14.44
CA GLY A 157 -2.66 -18.23 -14.35
C GLY A 157 -1.68 -17.94 -15.50
N SER A 158 -1.67 -18.74 -16.56
CA SER A 158 -0.96 -18.38 -17.79
C SER A 158 -1.75 -17.35 -18.61
N ARG A 159 -1.06 -16.54 -19.43
CA ARG A 159 -1.72 -15.62 -20.38
C ARG A 159 -2.72 -16.31 -21.32
N ALA A 160 -2.46 -17.57 -21.68
CA ALA A 160 -3.38 -18.34 -22.53
C ALA A 160 -4.62 -18.81 -21.75
N PHE A 161 -4.46 -19.14 -20.46
CA PHE A 161 -5.55 -19.43 -19.54
C PHE A 161 -6.46 -18.20 -19.38
N GLU A 162 -5.88 -17.03 -19.09
CA GLU A 162 -6.59 -15.76 -18.92
C GLU A 162 -7.32 -15.32 -20.20
N TYR A 163 -6.64 -15.34 -21.34
CA TYR A 163 -7.22 -14.98 -22.63
C TYR A 163 -8.42 -15.86 -22.99
N THR A 164 -8.32 -17.17 -22.73
CA THR A 164 -9.41 -18.11 -23.00
C THR A 164 -10.58 -17.89 -22.04
N GLY A 165 -10.33 -17.56 -20.78
CA GLY A 165 -11.35 -17.21 -19.78
C GLY A 165 -12.10 -15.93 -20.11
N ALA A 166 -11.38 -14.90 -20.56
CA ALA A 166 -11.98 -13.63 -21.00
C ALA A 166 -12.92 -13.81 -22.20
N ARG A 167 -12.64 -14.77 -23.08
CA ARG A 167 -13.39 -14.98 -24.32
C ARG A 167 -14.52 -15.99 -24.24
N LEU A 168 -14.38 -17.04 -23.41
CA LEU A 168 -15.33 -18.16 -23.33
C LEU A 168 -16.09 -18.23 -21.99
N GLY A 169 -15.80 -17.31 -21.06
CA GLY A 169 -16.25 -17.37 -19.67
C GLY A 169 -15.41 -18.35 -18.84
N THR A 170 -15.50 -18.26 -17.52
CA THR A 170 -14.77 -19.15 -16.61
C THR A 170 -15.48 -20.50 -16.42
N GLY A 171 -14.72 -21.53 -16.04
CA GLY A 171 -15.25 -22.87 -15.75
C GLY A 171 -15.07 -23.88 -16.89
N LEU A 172 -16.00 -24.84 -17.01
CA LEU A 172 -15.84 -26.04 -17.84
C LEU A 172 -15.49 -25.75 -19.32
N LYS A 173 -16.03 -24.68 -19.91
CA LYS A 173 -15.76 -24.31 -21.31
C LYS A 173 -14.32 -23.82 -21.52
N GLN A 174 -13.77 -23.08 -20.57
CA GLN A 174 -12.37 -22.62 -20.58
C GLN A 174 -11.41 -23.81 -20.40
N GLU A 175 -11.71 -24.70 -19.46
CA GLU A 175 -10.92 -25.92 -19.22
C GLU A 175 -10.86 -26.80 -20.49
N ILE A 176 -12.01 -27.05 -21.13
CA ILE A 176 -12.07 -27.83 -22.37
C ILE A 176 -11.28 -27.14 -23.49
N ALA A 177 -11.44 -25.83 -23.68
CA ALA A 177 -10.75 -25.09 -24.74
C ALA A 177 -9.23 -25.05 -24.54
N LEU A 178 -8.76 -24.89 -23.30
CA LEU A 178 -7.33 -24.84 -23.00
C LEU A 178 -6.67 -26.22 -23.12
N HIS A 179 -7.33 -27.29 -22.67
CA HIS A 179 -6.83 -28.65 -22.84
C HIS A 179 -6.90 -29.11 -24.30
N ALA A 180 -7.95 -28.75 -25.04
CA ALA A 180 -7.98 -28.99 -26.48
C ALA A 180 -6.85 -28.24 -27.21
N GLY A 181 -6.64 -26.96 -26.90
CA GLY A 181 -5.60 -26.13 -27.52
C GLY A 181 -4.18 -26.60 -27.21
N SER A 182 -3.87 -26.89 -25.93
CA SER A 182 -2.56 -27.43 -25.56
C SER A 182 -2.33 -28.85 -26.11
N GLY A 183 -3.38 -29.67 -26.19
CA GLY A 183 -3.31 -31.01 -26.77
C GLY A 183 -3.01 -30.98 -28.27
N ALA A 184 -3.65 -30.05 -28.98
CA ALA A 184 -3.36 -29.75 -30.38
C ALA A 184 -1.91 -29.32 -30.60
N LEU A 185 -1.38 -28.44 -29.74
CA LEU A 185 0.01 -27.99 -29.80
C LEU A 185 1.01 -29.11 -29.50
N PHE A 186 0.72 -30.00 -28.53
CA PHE A 186 1.54 -31.17 -28.26
C PHE A 186 1.58 -32.13 -29.45
N GLY A 187 0.43 -32.40 -30.07
CA GLY A 187 0.34 -33.22 -31.28
C GLY A 187 1.08 -32.60 -32.48
N ALA A 188 0.99 -31.28 -32.66
CA ALA A 188 1.70 -30.57 -33.72
C ALA A 188 3.22 -30.59 -33.51
N LEU A 189 3.69 -30.39 -32.27
CA LEU A 189 5.12 -30.44 -31.95
C LEU A 189 5.70 -31.84 -32.23
N LYS A 190 4.98 -32.90 -31.85
CA LYS A 190 5.41 -34.29 -32.07
C LYS A 190 5.37 -34.71 -33.54
N ALA A 191 4.33 -34.31 -34.27
CA ALA A 191 4.27 -34.57 -35.71
C ALA A 191 5.36 -33.81 -36.48
N GLY A 192 5.67 -32.58 -36.07
CA GLY A 192 6.70 -31.74 -36.70
C GLY A 192 8.13 -32.17 -36.39
N SER A 193 8.35 -32.96 -35.34
CA SER A 193 9.67 -33.45 -34.97
C SER A 193 9.98 -34.86 -35.48
N ASP A 194 9.04 -35.56 -36.11
CA ASP A 194 9.31 -36.86 -36.74
C ASP A 194 10.32 -36.71 -37.91
N PRO A 195 11.53 -37.29 -37.86
CA PRO A 195 12.53 -37.19 -38.92
C PRO A 195 12.03 -37.74 -40.26
N MET A 196 11.07 -38.69 -40.25
CA MET A 196 10.48 -39.25 -41.45
C MET A 196 9.55 -38.27 -42.16
N ALA A 197 8.96 -37.31 -41.42
CA ALA A 197 8.21 -36.21 -42.02
C ALA A 197 9.10 -35.30 -42.89
N TRP A 198 10.41 -35.26 -42.63
CA TRP A 198 11.38 -34.42 -43.33
C TRP A 198 12.22 -35.15 -44.37
N ARG A 199 11.91 -36.43 -44.67
CA ARG A 199 12.60 -37.20 -45.72
C ARG A 199 11.76 -37.29 -46.99
N ASP A 200 12.40 -37.23 -48.15
CA ASP A 200 11.76 -37.51 -49.44
C ASP A 200 11.56 -39.02 -49.69
N GLN A 201 10.98 -39.38 -50.83
CA GLN A 201 10.69 -40.77 -51.20
C GLN A 201 11.95 -41.64 -51.33
N ASP A 202 13.13 -41.02 -51.48
CA ASP A 202 14.43 -41.67 -51.58
C ASP A 202 15.17 -41.72 -50.22
N GLY A 203 14.55 -41.20 -49.15
CA GLY A 203 15.06 -41.25 -47.78
C GLY A 203 16.04 -40.12 -47.41
N HIS A 204 16.21 -39.12 -48.27
CA HIS A 204 17.08 -37.97 -48.03
C HIS A 204 16.34 -36.83 -47.33
N PHE A 205 17.05 -36.09 -46.46
CA PHE A 205 16.48 -34.93 -45.78
C PHE A 205 16.13 -33.83 -46.79
N SER A 206 14.87 -33.41 -46.82
CA SER A 206 14.35 -32.40 -47.73
C SER A 206 13.40 -31.48 -46.96
N PHE A 207 13.78 -30.20 -46.87
CA PHE A 207 12.95 -29.15 -46.28
C PHE A 207 11.62 -28.98 -47.03
N GLN A 208 11.63 -29.20 -48.35
CA GLN A 208 10.43 -29.18 -49.19
C GLN A 208 9.50 -30.36 -48.89
N SER A 209 10.06 -31.56 -48.66
CA SER A 209 9.28 -32.74 -48.24
C SER A 209 8.74 -32.58 -46.82
N GLY A 210 9.52 -31.97 -45.93
CA GLY A 210 9.07 -31.52 -44.61
C GLY A 210 7.86 -30.59 -44.66
N LEU A 211 7.94 -29.53 -45.46
CA LEU A 211 6.81 -28.62 -45.68
C LEU A 211 5.62 -29.32 -46.34
N ASN A 212 5.85 -30.15 -47.36
CA ASN A 212 4.78 -30.86 -48.06
C ASN A 212 4.07 -31.89 -47.17
N ASN A 213 4.81 -32.63 -46.34
CA ASN A 213 4.27 -33.60 -45.37
C ASN A 213 3.61 -32.91 -44.17
N LEU A 214 4.08 -31.72 -43.77
CA LEU A 214 3.39 -30.86 -42.80
C LEU A 214 2.11 -30.26 -43.38
N THR A 215 2.06 -30.00 -44.69
CA THR A 215 0.82 -29.59 -45.39
C THR A 215 -0.09 -30.74 -45.80
N ASP A 216 0.32 -32.01 -45.63
CA ASP A 216 -0.58 -33.16 -45.75
C ASP A 216 -1.57 -33.13 -44.59
N LEU A 217 -2.62 -32.33 -44.81
CA LEU A 217 -3.65 -31.95 -43.85
C LEU A 217 -4.22 -33.17 -43.14
N LYS A 218 -4.21 -34.37 -43.72
CA LYS A 218 -4.69 -35.58 -43.04
C LYS A 218 -3.80 -36.00 -41.86
N LYS A 219 -2.47 -36.01 -41.98
CA LYS A 219 -1.58 -36.47 -40.90
C LYS A 219 -1.43 -35.42 -39.80
N MET A 220 -1.23 -34.15 -40.18
CA MET A 220 -1.16 -33.06 -39.21
C MET A 220 -2.51 -32.82 -38.53
N SER A 221 -3.64 -32.84 -39.27
CA SER A 221 -4.96 -32.77 -38.61
C SER A 221 -5.22 -33.98 -37.73
N THR A 222 -4.81 -35.20 -38.09
CA THR A 222 -5.04 -36.37 -37.23
C THR A 222 -4.22 -36.29 -35.94
N ALA A 223 -2.94 -35.89 -35.96
CA ALA A 223 -2.13 -35.74 -34.75
C ALA A 223 -2.57 -34.55 -33.88
N THR A 224 -2.88 -33.39 -34.48
CA THR A 224 -3.38 -32.21 -33.78
C THR A 224 -4.79 -32.44 -33.22
N PHE A 225 -5.70 -33.05 -33.99
CA PHE A 225 -7.06 -33.36 -33.56
C PHE A 225 -7.07 -34.45 -32.50
N SER A 226 -6.31 -35.54 -32.69
CA SER A 226 -6.22 -36.60 -31.68
C SER A 226 -5.56 -36.09 -30.40
N GLY A 227 -4.54 -35.23 -30.51
CA GLY A 227 -3.95 -34.54 -29.37
C GLY A 227 -4.95 -33.69 -28.60
N ALA A 228 -5.80 -32.92 -29.29
CA ALA A 228 -6.87 -32.17 -28.67
C ALA A 228 -7.92 -33.09 -28.00
N VAL A 229 -8.35 -34.16 -28.68
CA VAL A 229 -9.40 -35.08 -28.19
C VAL A 229 -8.92 -35.91 -27.01
N ILE A 230 -7.67 -36.36 -27.00
CA ILE A 230 -7.07 -37.15 -25.90
C ILE A 230 -6.76 -36.25 -24.70
N ASN A 231 -6.29 -35.02 -24.93
CA ASN A 231 -5.89 -34.12 -23.85
C ASN A 231 -7.07 -33.52 -23.08
N VAL A 232 -8.26 -33.37 -23.68
CA VAL A 232 -9.44 -32.89 -22.93
C VAL A 232 -9.78 -33.78 -21.74
N PRO A 233 -10.04 -35.10 -21.89
CA PRO A 233 -10.33 -35.97 -20.74
C PRO A 233 -9.11 -36.17 -19.82
N ALA A 234 -7.90 -36.35 -20.36
CA ALA A 234 -6.70 -36.59 -19.56
C ALA A 234 -6.27 -35.35 -18.75
N GLY A 235 -6.29 -34.18 -19.39
CA GLY A 235 -6.00 -32.89 -18.78
C GLY A 235 -7.03 -32.49 -17.72
N MET A 236 -8.32 -32.70 -17.99
CA MET A 236 -9.37 -32.44 -16.99
C MET A 236 -9.29 -33.38 -15.78
N LEU A 237 -8.94 -34.65 -15.98
CA LEU A 237 -8.76 -35.61 -14.89
C LEU A 237 -7.55 -35.23 -14.03
N GLY A 238 -6.41 -34.94 -14.66
CA GLY A 238 -5.20 -34.46 -13.97
C GLY A 238 -5.42 -33.14 -13.22
N PHE A 239 -6.13 -32.19 -13.83
CA PHE A 239 -6.44 -30.88 -13.26
C PHE A 239 -7.35 -30.97 -12.02
N ARG A 240 -8.46 -31.72 -12.12
CA ARG A 240 -9.41 -31.87 -11.02
C ARG A 240 -8.82 -32.65 -9.85
N ILE A 241 -7.95 -33.61 -10.13
CA ILE A 241 -7.30 -34.40 -9.10
C ILE A 241 -6.13 -33.63 -8.46
N ALA A 242 -5.33 -32.86 -9.22
CA ALA A 242 -4.31 -31.97 -8.66
C ALA A 242 -4.91 -30.88 -7.75
N LYS A 243 -6.11 -30.37 -8.11
CA LYS A 243 -6.90 -29.48 -7.25
C LYS A 243 -7.34 -30.18 -5.97
N SER A 244 -7.74 -31.45 -6.03
CA SER A 244 -8.12 -32.24 -4.84
C SER A 244 -6.93 -32.56 -3.92
N SER A 245 -5.74 -32.82 -4.46
CA SER A 245 -4.55 -33.12 -3.66
C SER A 245 -3.95 -31.88 -3.00
N THR A 246 -3.92 -30.73 -3.70
CA THR A 246 -3.54 -29.43 -3.09
C THR A 246 -4.52 -29.02 -2.00
N LEU A 247 -5.83 -29.28 -2.16
CA LEU A 247 -6.83 -29.11 -1.09
C LEU A 247 -6.56 -30.04 0.12
N SER A 248 -6.15 -31.29 -0.10
CA SER A 248 -5.84 -32.22 1.01
C SER A 248 -4.58 -31.87 1.81
N VAL A 249 -3.58 -31.24 1.17
CA VAL A 249 -2.34 -30.75 1.80
C VAL A 249 -2.54 -29.40 2.50
N ALA A 250 -3.27 -28.47 1.86
CA ALA A 250 -3.65 -27.20 2.48
C ALA A 250 -4.51 -27.41 3.74
N ASN A 251 -5.28 -28.50 3.78
CA ASN A 251 -6.10 -28.89 4.93
C ASN A 251 -5.36 -29.76 5.98
N ARG A 252 -4.03 -29.92 5.91
CA ARG A 252 -3.18 -30.66 6.87
C ARG A 252 -3.62 -32.10 7.22
N THR A 253 -4.37 -32.78 6.34
CA THR A 253 -4.88 -34.15 6.61
C THR A 253 -3.89 -35.28 6.27
N GLY A 254 -2.64 -34.96 5.89
CA GLY A 254 -1.57 -35.92 5.63
C GLY A 254 -0.19 -35.26 5.57
N SER A 255 0.90 -36.04 5.59
CA SER A 255 2.25 -35.47 5.54
C SER A 255 2.49 -34.75 4.20
N GLU A 256 3.12 -33.58 4.24
CA GLU A 256 3.45 -32.77 3.04
C GLU A 256 4.22 -33.57 1.98
N ALA A 257 5.07 -34.50 2.42
CA ALA A 257 5.79 -35.41 1.54
C ALA A 257 4.85 -36.36 0.80
N LEU A 258 3.86 -36.94 1.48
CA LEU A 258 2.83 -37.78 0.86
C LEU A 258 1.94 -36.98 -0.09
N GLY A 259 1.59 -35.75 0.27
CA GLY A 259 0.83 -34.83 -0.58
C GLY A 259 1.56 -34.43 -1.86
N THR A 260 2.85 -34.13 -1.75
CA THR A 260 3.74 -33.81 -2.88
C THR A 260 3.92 -35.02 -3.79
N VAL A 261 4.14 -36.21 -3.22
CA VAL A 261 4.22 -37.46 -3.98
C VAL A 261 2.89 -37.78 -4.67
N ALA A 262 1.76 -37.67 -3.96
CA ALA A 262 0.44 -37.92 -4.54
C ALA A 262 0.10 -36.92 -5.66
N GLY A 263 0.39 -35.62 -5.47
CA GLY A 263 0.28 -34.61 -6.52
C GLY A 263 1.13 -34.95 -7.74
N GLY A 264 2.37 -35.40 -7.51
CA GLY A 264 3.27 -35.89 -8.54
C GLY A 264 2.76 -37.10 -9.31
N VAL A 265 2.27 -38.13 -8.61
CA VAL A 265 1.70 -39.34 -9.22
C VAL A 265 0.52 -38.98 -10.12
N LEU A 266 -0.31 -38.04 -9.69
CA LEU A 266 -1.55 -37.72 -10.39
C LEU A 266 -1.30 -36.78 -11.58
N SER A 267 -0.43 -35.77 -11.43
CA SER A 267 -0.01 -34.91 -12.55
C SER A 267 0.80 -35.69 -13.58
N GLY A 268 1.67 -36.58 -13.12
CA GLY A 268 2.43 -37.48 -13.95
C GLY A 268 1.51 -38.42 -14.73
N GLY A 269 0.47 -38.96 -14.09
CA GLY A 269 -0.50 -39.84 -14.75
C GLY A 269 -1.29 -39.15 -15.86
N GLY A 270 -1.77 -37.93 -15.63
CA GLY A 270 -2.43 -37.14 -16.67
C GLY A 270 -1.50 -36.87 -17.86
N SER A 271 -0.26 -36.49 -17.59
CA SER A 271 0.77 -36.21 -18.61
C SER A 271 1.13 -37.45 -19.43
N GLY A 272 1.36 -38.57 -18.75
CA GLY A 272 1.71 -39.83 -19.39
C GLY A 272 0.56 -40.39 -20.24
N ALA A 273 -0.69 -40.17 -19.84
CA ALA A 273 -1.85 -40.55 -20.66
C ALA A 273 -1.87 -39.80 -21.99
N ILE A 274 -1.60 -38.50 -21.97
CA ILE A 274 -1.53 -37.65 -23.16
C ILE A 274 -0.42 -38.12 -24.09
N PHE A 275 0.79 -38.34 -23.57
CA PHE A 275 1.94 -38.73 -24.38
C PHE A 275 1.84 -40.17 -24.90
N GLY A 276 1.32 -41.11 -24.10
CA GLY A 276 1.08 -42.48 -24.56
C GLY A 276 0.03 -42.58 -25.68
N GLY A 277 -1.05 -41.78 -25.58
CA GLY A 277 -2.04 -41.69 -26.65
C GLY A 277 -1.51 -40.99 -27.91
N LEU A 278 -0.80 -39.88 -27.75
CA LEU A 278 -0.18 -39.14 -28.87
C LEU A 278 0.85 -39.99 -29.62
N ASP A 279 1.72 -40.70 -28.90
CA ASP A 279 2.77 -41.49 -29.53
C ASP A 279 2.19 -42.67 -30.33
N ALA A 280 1.13 -43.31 -29.82
CA ALA A 280 0.41 -44.34 -30.57
C ALA A 280 -0.26 -43.80 -31.84
N VAL A 281 -0.81 -42.57 -31.80
CA VAL A 281 -1.39 -41.90 -32.98
C VAL A 281 -0.31 -41.59 -34.02
N VAL A 282 0.83 -41.04 -33.60
CA VAL A 282 1.95 -40.70 -34.50
C VAL A 282 2.48 -41.95 -35.21
N HIS A 283 2.52 -43.10 -34.51
CA HIS A 283 2.93 -44.38 -35.08
C HIS A 283 1.82 -45.13 -35.85
N GLY A 284 0.69 -44.47 -36.14
CA GLY A 284 -0.39 -45.02 -36.97
C GLY A 284 -1.10 -46.23 -36.36
N LYS A 285 -1.14 -46.35 -35.04
CA LYS A 285 -1.79 -47.45 -34.33
C LYS A 285 -3.33 -47.37 -34.44
N SER A 286 -3.99 -48.51 -34.33
CA SER A 286 -5.46 -48.57 -34.34
C SER A 286 -6.07 -47.87 -33.12
N LEU A 287 -7.35 -47.50 -33.18
CA LEU A 287 -8.03 -46.79 -32.09
C LEU A 287 -8.00 -47.54 -30.75
N SER A 288 -8.07 -48.88 -30.77
CA SER A 288 -7.95 -49.73 -29.58
C SER A 288 -6.53 -49.74 -29.02
N GLU A 289 -5.52 -49.73 -29.88
CA GLU A 289 -4.11 -49.60 -29.48
C GLU A 289 -3.81 -48.20 -28.94
N ILE A 290 -4.40 -47.14 -29.49
CA ILE A 290 -4.29 -45.77 -28.95
C ILE A 290 -4.89 -45.70 -27.54
N GLY A 291 -6.07 -46.30 -27.33
CA GLY A 291 -6.69 -46.39 -26.00
C GLY A 291 -5.84 -47.17 -25.01
N LYS A 292 -5.23 -48.28 -25.44
CA LYS A 292 -4.31 -49.06 -24.62
C LYS A 292 -3.03 -48.27 -24.29
N SER A 293 -2.39 -47.63 -25.27
CA SER A 293 -1.19 -46.82 -25.05
C SER A 293 -1.45 -45.58 -24.20
N THR A 294 -2.66 -45.02 -24.24
CA THR A 294 -3.10 -43.96 -23.32
C THR A 294 -3.13 -44.46 -21.87
N LEU A 295 -3.67 -45.66 -21.63
CA LEU A 295 -3.72 -46.25 -20.29
C LEU A 295 -2.33 -46.69 -19.80
N ASP A 296 -1.53 -47.30 -20.66
CA ASP A 296 -0.15 -47.68 -20.34
C ASP A 296 0.69 -46.43 -20.04
N GLY A 297 0.53 -45.38 -20.85
CA GLY A 297 1.16 -44.09 -20.64
C GLY A 297 0.74 -43.43 -19.33
N MET A 298 -0.54 -43.52 -18.96
CA MET A 298 -1.03 -43.01 -17.66
C MET A 298 -0.32 -43.67 -16.48
N LEU A 299 -0.16 -44.99 -16.51
CA LEU A 299 0.53 -45.73 -15.44
C LEU A 299 2.01 -45.37 -15.38
N ILE A 300 2.68 -45.28 -16.53
CA ILE A 300 4.09 -44.90 -16.65
C ILE A 300 4.32 -43.47 -16.15
N GLY A 301 3.48 -42.53 -16.60
CA GLY A 301 3.54 -41.14 -16.19
C GLY A 301 3.28 -40.98 -14.69
N ALA A 302 2.35 -41.75 -14.13
CA ALA A 302 2.05 -41.73 -12.70
C ALA A 302 3.25 -42.19 -11.86
N GLY A 303 3.92 -43.27 -12.27
CA GLY A 303 5.17 -43.69 -11.65
C GLY A 303 6.27 -42.61 -11.75
N THR A 304 6.41 -41.99 -12.91
CA THR A 304 7.41 -40.95 -13.18
C THR A 304 7.19 -39.70 -12.33
N GLY A 305 5.98 -39.17 -12.31
CA GLY A 305 5.64 -37.98 -11.53
C GLY A 305 5.72 -38.23 -10.02
N GLY A 306 5.37 -39.44 -9.56
CA GLY A 306 5.57 -39.87 -8.18
C GLY A 306 7.04 -39.94 -7.78
N ALA A 307 7.89 -40.54 -8.62
CA ALA A 307 9.33 -40.63 -8.38
C ALA A 307 10.02 -39.26 -8.38
N MET A 308 9.69 -38.39 -9.35
CA MET A 308 10.21 -37.02 -9.42
C MET A 308 9.81 -36.19 -8.20
N SER A 309 8.55 -36.33 -7.76
CA SER A 309 8.04 -35.57 -6.62
C SER A 309 8.52 -36.14 -5.28
N GLY A 310 8.71 -37.47 -5.19
CA GLY A 310 9.33 -38.13 -4.05
C GLY A 310 10.82 -37.79 -3.91
N TRP A 311 11.57 -37.78 -5.01
CA TRP A 311 12.96 -37.34 -5.00
C TRP A 311 13.11 -35.90 -4.49
N HIS A 312 12.17 -35.02 -4.85
CA HIS A 312 12.11 -33.67 -4.32
C HIS A 312 11.65 -33.59 -2.86
N ALA A 313 10.76 -34.48 -2.42
CA ALA A 313 10.25 -34.52 -1.04
C ALA A 313 11.23 -35.12 -0.02
N PHE A 314 12.18 -35.96 -0.45
CA PHE A 314 13.05 -36.75 0.44
C PHE A 314 14.55 -36.39 0.39
N ARG A 315 14.94 -35.26 -0.20
CA ARG A 315 16.34 -34.80 -0.12
C ARG A 315 16.67 -34.23 1.28
N PRO A 316 17.64 -34.79 2.02
CA PRO A 316 18.05 -34.22 3.30
C PRO A 316 18.71 -32.86 3.06
N GLY A 317 18.15 -31.80 3.66
CA GLY A 317 18.72 -30.45 3.63
C GLY A 317 18.14 -29.48 2.60
N GLN A 318 17.10 -29.87 1.83
CA GLN A 318 16.28 -28.91 1.07
C GLN A 318 14.83 -28.99 1.54
N LYS A 319 14.34 -27.91 2.16
CA LYS A 319 12.92 -27.76 2.49
C LYS A 319 12.08 -27.72 1.21
N ALA A 320 10.80 -28.06 1.32
CA ALA A 320 9.89 -28.21 0.19
C ALA A 320 9.84 -26.95 -0.71
N PRO A 321 9.58 -27.08 -2.02
CA PRO A 321 9.83 -26.03 -3.02
C PRO A 321 9.04 -24.72 -2.85
N LEU A 322 7.99 -24.70 -2.03
CA LEU A 322 7.19 -23.50 -1.76
C LEU A 322 7.92 -22.54 -0.81
N GLU A 323 8.76 -23.04 0.10
CA GLU A 323 9.52 -22.21 1.07
C GLU A 323 10.72 -21.52 0.42
N THR A 324 11.37 -22.11 -0.60
CA THR A 324 12.60 -21.55 -1.18
C THR A 324 12.34 -20.34 -2.09
N GLN A 325 11.15 -20.21 -2.69
CA GLN A 325 10.80 -19.01 -3.46
C GLN A 325 10.52 -17.78 -2.58
N MET A 326 10.13 -17.98 -1.31
CA MET A 326 9.96 -16.88 -0.35
C MET A 326 11.27 -16.52 0.36
N GLN A 327 12.16 -17.48 0.65
CA GLN A 327 13.37 -17.19 1.45
C GLN A 327 14.60 -16.73 0.65
N GLU A 328 14.74 -17.03 -0.65
CA GLU A 328 15.97 -16.67 -1.39
C GLU A 328 16.05 -15.18 -1.80
N LYS A 329 14.98 -14.40 -1.62
CA LYS A 329 14.99 -12.93 -1.73
C LYS A 329 15.03 -12.20 -0.38
N LEU A 330 15.03 -12.93 0.74
CA LEU A 330 15.01 -12.39 2.10
C LEU A 330 16.31 -12.77 2.85
N GLN A 331 17.45 -12.19 2.46
CA GLN A 331 18.61 -12.07 3.36
C GLN A 331 19.37 -10.76 3.12
N PRO A 332 19.33 -9.78 4.05
CA PRO A 332 20.42 -8.83 4.22
C PRO A 332 21.53 -9.45 5.10
N LYS A 333 22.79 -9.14 4.77
CA LYS A 333 23.98 -9.54 5.54
C LYS A 333 24.13 -8.70 6.82
N SER A 334 24.39 -9.41 7.94
CA SER A 334 25.00 -8.99 9.23
C SER A 334 24.24 -7.89 10.03
N GLN A 335 24.02 -7.99 11.35
CA GLN A 335 24.94 -8.31 12.44
C GLN A 335 24.22 -8.87 13.69
N ASP A 336 24.87 -9.82 14.36
CA ASP A 336 24.50 -10.43 15.63
C ASP A 336 24.88 -9.57 16.84
N ALA A 337 23.99 -9.50 17.83
CA ALA A 337 24.25 -9.74 19.26
C ALA A 337 23.01 -9.32 20.08
N GLY A 338 22.20 -10.28 20.55
CA GLY A 338 21.14 -9.97 21.52
C GLY A 338 19.99 -10.97 21.67
N ARG A 339 19.89 -12.02 20.84
CA ARG A 339 18.71 -12.92 20.84
C ARG A 339 18.85 -14.23 21.61
N GLU A 340 20.04 -14.61 22.09
CA GLU A 340 20.20 -15.89 22.80
C GLU A 340 19.59 -15.91 24.22
N GLN A 341 19.33 -14.75 24.85
CA GLN A 341 18.75 -14.72 26.19
C GLN A 341 17.21 -14.86 26.24
N LEU A 342 16.49 -14.53 25.15
CA LEU A 342 15.02 -14.61 25.11
C LEU A 342 14.48 -15.97 24.60
N ALA A 343 15.34 -16.79 23.99
CA ALA A 343 14.96 -18.12 23.49
C ALA A 343 14.97 -19.21 24.60
N GLN A 344 15.79 -19.03 25.65
CA GLN A 344 15.87 -20.00 26.75
C GLN A 344 14.72 -19.89 27.77
N GLU A 345 14.08 -18.73 27.92
CA GLU A 345 12.95 -18.57 28.85
C GLU A 345 11.61 -19.09 28.32
N ARG A 346 11.47 -19.34 27.01
CA ARG A 346 10.22 -19.88 26.42
C ARG A 346 10.15 -21.40 26.33
N GLN A 347 11.23 -22.14 26.58
CA GLN A 347 11.25 -23.61 26.47
C GLN A 347 10.92 -24.37 27.76
N VAL A 348 10.69 -23.70 28.89
CA VAL A 348 10.50 -24.37 30.20
C VAL A 348 9.01 -24.44 30.65
N ARG A 349 8.03 -24.12 29.80
CA ARG A 349 6.60 -24.16 30.19
C ARG A 349 5.66 -24.98 29.30
N THR A 350 6.17 -26.05 28.68
CA THR A 350 5.32 -26.97 27.90
C THR A 350 5.65 -28.44 28.14
N VAL A 351 5.46 -28.91 29.38
CA VAL A 351 5.22 -30.33 29.66
C VAL A 351 4.26 -30.42 30.86
N GLN A 352 2.95 -30.50 30.56
CA GLN A 352 1.89 -31.18 31.32
C GLN A 352 0.54 -30.59 30.92
N ASP A 353 -0.04 -31.10 29.84
CA ASP A 353 -1.35 -31.77 29.87
C ASP A 353 -1.71 -32.14 28.44
N GLY A 354 -1.77 -33.46 28.21
CA GLY A 354 -2.18 -34.03 26.94
C GLY A 354 -3.69 -34.05 26.84
N GLN A 355 -4.22 -33.41 25.80
CA GLN A 355 -5.40 -33.84 25.05
C GLN A 355 -5.56 -32.89 23.85
N GLU A 356 -5.28 -33.36 22.65
CA GLU A 356 -5.70 -32.70 21.41
C GLU A 356 -7.20 -32.90 21.21
N PRO A 357 -8.01 -31.84 21.00
CA PRO A 357 -9.32 -31.99 20.41
C PRO A 357 -9.20 -31.89 18.88
N LEU A 358 -9.42 -33.02 18.20
CA LEU A 358 -9.84 -33.07 16.80
C LEU A 358 -11.26 -32.48 16.70
N LEU A 359 -11.37 -31.19 16.42
CA LEU A 359 -12.60 -30.55 15.98
C LEU A 359 -12.43 -30.06 14.54
N ALA A 360 -13.37 -30.44 13.69
CA ALA A 360 -13.48 -29.94 12.32
C ALA A 360 -13.63 -28.42 12.35
N GLU A 361 -12.58 -27.72 11.94
CA GLU A 361 -12.59 -26.27 11.77
C GLU A 361 -13.53 -25.92 10.62
N GLY A 362 -14.51 -25.07 10.94
CA GLY A 362 -15.50 -24.58 9.99
C GLY A 362 -14.80 -23.84 8.85
N GLU A 363 -15.29 -24.10 7.64
CA GLU A 363 -14.90 -23.39 6.42
C GLU A 363 -14.86 -21.87 6.68
N LEU A 364 -13.67 -21.27 6.59
CA LEU A 364 -13.54 -19.82 6.43
C LEU A 364 -14.35 -19.43 5.17
N PRO A 365 -15.16 -18.36 5.22
CA PRO A 365 -15.99 -17.97 4.09
C PRO A 365 -15.10 -17.72 2.88
N ALA A 366 -15.32 -18.48 1.81
CA ALA A 366 -14.63 -18.30 0.55
C ALA A 366 -14.87 -16.87 0.04
N ILE A 367 -13.78 -16.12 -0.15
CA ILE A 367 -13.76 -14.82 -0.83
C ILE A 367 -14.60 -14.94 -2.10
N SER A 368 -15.54 -14.01 -2.31
CA SER A 368 -16.29 -13.98 -3.57
C SER A 368 -15.32 -13.90 -4.74
N GLU A 369 -15.54 -14.66 -5.81
CA GLU A 369 -14.67 -14.69 -7.00
C GLU A 369 -14.36 -13.26 -7.52
N ALA A 370 -15.34 -12.36 -7.42
CA ALA A 370 -15.21 -10.95 -7.79
C ALA A 370 -14.25 -10.16 -6.88
N SER A 371 -14.24 -10.44 -5.58
CA SER A 371 -13.29 -9.82 -4.63
C SER A 371 -11.87 -10.35 -4.85
N ARG A 372 -11.71 -11.63 -5.25
CA ARG A 372 -10.40 -12.20 -5.61
C ARG A 372 -9.80 -11.55 -6.86
N VAL A 373 -10.59 -11.38 -7.92
CA VAL A 373 -10.13 -10.71 -9.15
C VAL A 373 -9.69 -9.27 -8.86
N LYS A 374 -10.48 -8.50 -8.09
CA LYS A 374 -10.10 -7.14 -7.66
C LYS A 374 -8.84 -7.11 -6.79
N LEU A 375 -8.64 -8.12 -5.95
CA LEU A 375 -7.43 -8.25 -5.12
C LEU A 375 -6.21 -8.54 -5.99
N THR A 376 -6.32 -9.42 -7.00
CA THR A 376 -5.22 -9.75 -7.93
C THR A 376 -4.83 -8.55 -8.78
N ASP A 377 -5.80 -7.88 -9.42
CA ASP A 377 -5.55 -6.67 -10.22
C ASP A 377 -4.88 -5.57 -9.40
N LYS A 378 -5.28 -5.41 -8.13
CA LYS A 378 -4.74 -4.38 -7.25
C LYS A 378 -3.38 -4.77 -6.67
N LEU A 379 -3.17 -6.02 -6.29
CA LEU A 379 -1.86 -6.57 -5.91
C LEU A 379 -0.84 -6.24 -6.99
N GLU A 380 -1.16 -6.46 -8.26
CA GLU A 380 -0.30 -6.15 -9.39
C GLU A 380 0.02 -4.66 -9.56
N SER A 381 -0.88 -3.77 -9.10
CA SER A 381 -0.65 -2.32 -9.10
C SER A 381 0.24 -1.82 -7.95
N LEU A 382 0.41 -2.62 -6.90
CA LEU A 382 1.28 -2.27 -5.76
C LEU A 382 2.73 -2.55 -6.11
N THR A 383 3.64 -1.72 -5.57
CA THR A 383 5.07 -2.00 -5.70
C THR A 383 5.42 -3.30 -4.97
N PRO A 384 6.46 -4.04 -5.39
CA PRO A 384 6.89 -5.27 -4.71
C PRO A 384 7.17 -5.08 -3.21
N LEU A 385 7.66 -3.91 -2.80
CA LEU A 385 7.87 -3.59 -1.39
C LEU A 385 6.54 -3.44 -0.63
N GLN A 386 5.55 -2.78 -1.22
CA GLN A 386 4.22 -2.65 -0.61
C GLN A 386 3.51 -4.01 -0.52
N GLN A 387 3.64 -4.86 -1.54
CA GLN A 387 3.14 -6.23 -1.50
C GLN A 387 3.79 -7.02 -0.36
N GLN A 388 5.11 -6.98 -0.23
CA GLN A 388 5.83 -7.67 0.84
C GLN A 388 5.37 -7.22 2.23
N LYS A 389 5.29 -5.90 2.46
CA LYS A 389 4.81 -5.36 3.74
C LYS A 389 3.35 -5.75 4.04
N MET A 390 2.51 -5.84 3.00
CA MET A 390 1.14 -6.32 3.14
C MET A 390 1.11 -7.79 3.56
N PHE A 391 1.92 -8.66 2.94
CA PHE A 391 2.05 -10.07 3.33
C PHE A 391 2.62 -10.23 4.74
N ASP A 392 3.65 -9.46 5.10
CA ASP A 392 4.24 -9.49 6.45
C ASP A 392 3.26 -9.04 7.53
N ALA A 393 2.32 -8.15 7.19
CA ALA A 393 1.31 -7.64 8.11
C ALA A 393 0.05 -8.54 8.20
N HIS A 394 -0.18 -9.44 7.24
CA HIS A 394 -1.47 -10.16 7.07
C HIS A 394 -1.90 -10.94 8.31
N ASP A 395 -1.00 -11.73 8.88
CA ASP A 395 -1.27 -12.51 10.09
C ASP A 395 -1.53 -11.59 11.31
N ALA A 396 -0.79 -10.49 11.41
CA ALA A 396 -0.89 -9.55 12.53
C ALA A 396 -2.17 -8.70 12.49
N VAL A 397 -2.71 -8.41 11.31
CA VAL A 397 -3.95 -7.63 11.15
C VAL A 397 -5.21 -8.50 11.12
N SER A 398 -5.07 -9.82 10.98
CA SER A 398 -6.20 -10.73 11.06
C SER A 398 -6.78 -10.74 12.48
N PHE A 399 -8.10 -10.75 12.59
CA PHE A 399 -8.72 -10.93 13.90
C PHE A 399 -8.63 -12.40 14.29
N VAL A 400 -8.17 -12.67 15.52
CA VAL A 400 -8.27 -14.01 16.09
C VAL A 400 -9.76 -14.28 16.27
N SER A 401 -10.29 -15.32 15.61
CA SER A 401 -11.66 -15.73 15.85
C SER A 401 -11.83 -15.97 17.35
N ALA A 402 -12.87 -15.38 17.96
CA ALA A 402 -13.20 -15.62 19.35
C ALA A 402 -13.06 -17.12 19.68
N PRO A 403 -12.57 -17.48 20.89
CA PRO A 403 -12.83 -18.82 21.37
C PRO A 403 -14.32 -19.08 21.21
N LYS A 404 -14.68 -20.19 20.54
CA LYS A 404 -16.07 -20.60 20.40
C LYS A 404 -16.56 -21.07 21.76
N GLU A 405 -16.78 -20.14 22.66
CA GLU A 405 -17.50 -20.39 23.90
C GLU A 405 -18.85 -21.00 23.50
N GLY A 406 -19.18 -22.15 24.09
CA GLY A 406 -20.47 -22.78 23.85
C GLY A 406 -21.60 -21.88 24.35
N VAL A 407 -22.80 -22.05 23.83
CA VAL A 407 -24.01 -21.29 24.22
C VAL A 407 -24.21 -21.34 25.74
N ARG A 408 -23.81 -22.43 26.41
CA ARG A 408 -23.88 -22.55 27.88
C ARG A 408 -22.98 -21.56 28.61
N GLU A 409 -21.77 -21.32 28.12
CA GLU A 409 -20.80 -20.40 28.69
C GLU A 409 -21.16 -18.95 28.37
N LEU A 410 -21.62 -18.68 27.15
CA LEU A 410 -22.12 -17.35 26.80
C LEU A 410 -23.39 -16.99 27.58
N ASN A 411 -24.30 -17.94 27.77
CA ASN A 411 -25.53 -17.73 28.53
C ASN A 411 -25.28 -17.48 30.03
N SER A 412 -24.20 -18.01 30.62
CA SER A 412 -23.87 -17.71 32.03
C SER A 412 -23.39 -16.27 32.24
N GLN A 413 -22.97 -15.60 31.16
CA GLN A 413 -22.58 -14.18 31.15
C GLN A 413 -23.76 -13.23 30.91
N LEU A 414 -24.98 -13.76 30.74
CA LEU A 414 -26.20 -12.96 30.68
C LEU A 414 -26.88 -12.89 32.05
N ILE A 415 -27.11 -11.67 32.51
CA ILE A 415 -27.84 -11.40 33.74
C ILE A 415 -29.26 -11.00 33.37
N LEU A 416 -30.25 -11.85 33.65
CA LEU A 416 -31.66 -11.49 33.49
C LEU A 416 -32.03 -10.45 34.56
N GLU A 417 -32.18 -9.18 34.17
CA GLU A 417 -32.44 -8.10 35.13
C GLU A 417 -33.90 -8.09 35.58
N LYS A 418 -34.84 -8.14 34.62
CA LYS A 418 -36.28 -8.12 34.86
C LYS A 418 -37.08 -8.44 33.60
N LYS A 419 -38.35 -8.80 33.80
CA LYS A 419 -39.38 -8.64 32.76
C LYS A 419 -39.78 -7.18 32.72
N GLY A 420 -39.71 -6.57 31.55
CA GLY A 420 -40.01 -5.15 31.32
C GLY A 420 -40.95 -4.98 30.14
N VAL A 421 -41.07 -3.75 29.67
CA VAL A 421 -41.76 -3.45 28.42
C VAL A 421 -40.80 -2.86 27.41
N VAL A 422 -41.02 -3.18 26.14
CA VAL A 422 -40.31 -2.60 24.99
C VAL A 422 -41.31 -1.90 24.10
N LYS A 423 -40.90 -0.77 23.54
CA LYS A 423 -41.69 0.01 22.58
C LYS A 423 -41.20 -0.32 21.18
N ILE A 424 -42.05 -0.92 20.36
CA ILE A 424 -41.73 -1.36 18.99
C ILE A 424 -42.60 -0.58 18.02
N THR A 425 -41.97 0.14 17.10
CA THR A 425 -42.68 0.84 16.04
C THR A 425 -43.00 -0.14 14.91
N ARG A 426 -44.29 -0.24 14.55
CA ARG A 426 -44.80 -1.04 13.44
C ARG A 426 -45.52 -0.18 12.43
N VAL A 427 -45.71 -0.72 11.24
CA VAL A 427 -46.66 -0.18 10.27
C VAL A 427 -48.07 -0.49 10.76
N LYS A 428 -48.98 0.49 10.70
CA LYS A 428 -50.38 0.31 11.07
C LYS A 428 -51.00 -0.81 10.23
N ASP A 429 -51.78 -1.67 10.87
CA ASP A 429 -52.57 -2.71 10.19
C ASP A 429 -53.82 -2.07 9.54
N ASP A 430 -53.58 -1.26 8.50
CA ASP A 430 -54.63 -0.60 7.72
C ASP A 430 -54.61 -1.12 6.27
N PRO A 431 -55.71 -1.70 5.77
CA PRO A 431 -55.78 -2.19 4.39
C PRO A 431 -55.64 -1.09 3.33
N ASN A 432 -55.77 0.18 3.72
CA ASN A 432 -55.61 1.34 2.83
C ASN A 432 -54.19 1.90 2.83
N ILE A 433 -53.22 1.21 3.41
CA ILE A 433 -51.84 1.70 3.42
C ILE A 433 -51.34 1.94 1.98
N PRO A 434 -50.76 3.12 1.69
CA PRO A 434 -50.21 3.40 0.38
C PRO A 434 -49.16 2.37 -0.03
N LYS A 435 -49.20 1.96 -1.31
CA LYS A 435 -48.13 1.14 -1.89
C LYS A 435 -46.83 1.93 -2.08
N THR A 436 -46.96 3.25 -2.20
CA THR A 436 -45.86 4.21 -2.32
C THR A 436 -46.08 5.37 -1.39
N PHE A 437 -44.99 5.86 -0.79
CA PHE A 437 -45.00 7.02 0.09
C PHE A 437 -44.18 8.13 -0.56
N LYS A 438 -44.70 9.36 -0.50
CA LYS A 438 -44.07 10.56 -1.05
C LYS A 438 -42.77 10.89 -0.32
N ASP A 439 -42.76 10.77 1.00
CA ASP A 439 -41.62 11.09 1.85
C ASP A 439 -41.66 10.31 3.18
N ASP A 440 -40.58 10.41 3.97
CA ASP A 440 -40.45 9.75 5.28
C ASP A 440 -41.48 10.26 6.29
N ALA A 441 -41.98 11.50 6.14
CA ALA A 441 -42.98 12.07 7.04
C ALA A 441 -44.36 11.45 6.80
N GLU A 442 -44.75 11.26 5.54
CA GLU A 442 -45.94 10.50 5.17
C GLU A 442 -45.84 9.07 5.70
N PHE A 443 -44.73 8.38 5.44
CA PHE A 443 -44.54 7.01 5.94
C PHE A 443 -44.69 6.91 7.47
N ARG A 444 -44.07 7.82 8.24
CA ARG A 444 -44.19 7.83 9.70
C ARG A 444 -45.63 8.03 10.18
N SER A 445 -46.47 8.74 9.44
CA SER A 445 -47.90 8.88 9.78
C SER A 445 -48.67 7.55 9.69
N TRP A 446 -48.12 6.58 8.96
CA TRP A 446 -48.61 5.20 8.83
C TRP A 446 -47.91 4.23 9.79
N THR A 447 -47.09 4.72 10.71
CA THR A 447 -46.50 3.89 11.78
C THR A 447 -47.16 4.17 13.11
N GLU A 448 -47.15 3.18 14.00
CA GLU A 448 -47.59 3.31 15.39
C GLU A 448 -46.70 2.50 16.32
N ASP A 449 -46.71 2.88 17.60
CA ASP A 449 -45.87 2.28 18.61
C ASP A 449 -46.65 1.26 19.45
N HIS A 450 -46.18 0.02 19.48
CA HIS A 450 -46.71 -1.03 20.32
C HIS A 450 -45.84 -1.21 21.56
N VAL A 451 -46.49 -1.35 22.72
CA VAL A 451 -45.81 -1.66 23.98
C VAL A 451 -46.01 -3.13 24.29
N GLU A 452 -44.91 -3.89 24.30
CA GLU A 452 -44.94 -5.34 24.53
C GLU A 452 -44.14 -5.71 25.77
N GLN A 453 -44.55 -6.79 26.44
CA GLN A 453 -43.73 -7.39 27.49
C GLN A 453 -42.45 -7.97 26.89
N ALA A 454 -41.32 -7.80 27.55
CA ALA A 454 -40.00 -8.22 27.08
C ALA A 454 -39.14 -8.79 28.21
N ARG A 455 -38.21 -9.68 27.85
CA ARG A 455 -37.10 -10.08 28.70
C ARG A 455 -35.91 -9.18 28.43
N ILE A 456 -35.33 -8.66 29.51
CA ILE A 456 -34.18 -7.75 29.45
C ILE A 456 -32.99 -8.46 30.10
N TYR A 457 -31.98 -8.72 29.28
CA TYR A 457 -30.70 -9.29 29.70
C TYR A 457 -29.65 -8.18 29.73
N ARG A 458 -28.76 -8.18 30.73
CA ARG A 458 -27.55 -7.37 30.72
C ARG A 458 -26.34 -8.27 30.49
N ILE A 459 -25.43 -7.84 29.63
CA ILE A 459 -24.18 -8.57 29.37
C ILE A 459 -23.20 -8.26 30.50
N ASP A 460 -22.70 -9.31 31.16
CA ASP A 460 -21.77 -9.17 32.28
C ASP A 460 -20.48 -8.44 31.87
N GLY A 461 -20.03 -7.54 32.75
CA GLY A 461 -18.91 -6.62 32.49
C GLY A 461 -19.24 -5.42 31.60
N THR A 462 -20.51 -5.23 31.19
CA THR A 462 -20.94 -4.08 30.36
C THR A 462 -22.27 -3.48 30.85
N ASP A 463 -22.62 -2.30 30.33
CA ASP A 463 -23.92 -1.65 30.51
C ASP A 463 -24.92 -1.97 29.38
N VAL A 464 -24.53 -2.83 28.43
CA VAL A 464 -25.34 -3.17 27.26
C VAL A 464 -26.49 -4.09 27.66
N ARG A 465 -27.71 -3.72 27.28
CA ARG A 465 -28.92 -4.51 27.51
C ARG A 465 -29.41 -5.16 26.22
N ILE A 466 -29.76 -6.44 26.26
CA ILE A 466 -30.44 -7.15 25.17
C ILE A 466 -31.90 -7.30 25.54
N ILE A 467 -32.78 -6.82 24.67
CA ILE A 467 -34.23 -6.78 24.86
C ILE A 467 -34.88 -7.69 23.84
N VAL A 468 -35.63 -8.68 24.33
CA VAL A 468 -36.35 -9.62 23.47
C VAL A 468 -37.83 -9.63 23.87
N PRO A 469 -38.76 -9.34 22.95
CA PRO A 469 -40.19 -9.46 23.22
C PRO A 469 -40.52 -10.85 23.76
N GLU A 470 -41.37 -10.97 24.79
CA GLU A 470 -41.60 -12.22 25.53
C GLU A 470 -42.09 -13.35 24.61
N ALA A 471 -42.96 -13.03 23.64
CA ALA A 471 -43.43 -13.99 22.65
C ALA A 471 -42.29 -14.55 21.80
N TYR A 472 -41.31 -13.71 21.46
CA TYR A 472 -40.12 -14.15 20.73
C TYR A 472 -39.14 -14.89 21.65
N ALA A 473 -38.93 -14.40 22.88
CA ALA A 473 -38.06 -15.03 23.86
C ALA A 473 -38.45 -16.50 24.13
N GLN A 474 -39.76 -16.80 24.17
CA GLN A 474 -40.26 -18.18 24.31
C GLN A 474 -39.89 -19.07 23.12
N LYS A 475 -39.92 -18.54 21.88
CA LYS A 475 -39.43 -19.27 20.70
C LYS A 475 -37.93 -19.51 20.81
N LEU A 476 -37.18 -18.53 21.30
CA LEU A 476 -35.72 -18.65 21.49
C LEU A 476 -35.34 -19.61 22.62
N ASP A 477 -36.15 -19.76 23.67
CA ASP A 477 -35.89 -20.75 24.73
C ASP A 477 -35.82 -22.17 24.19
N LYS A 478 -36.72 -22.52 23.25
CA LYS A 478 -36.71 -23.82 22.55
C LYS A 478 -35.43 -23.98 21.72
N VAL A 479 -35.00 -22.95 20.99
CA VAL A 479 -33.76 -22.97 20.19
C VAL A 479 -32.53 -23.12 21.09
N ARG A 480 -32.51 -22.38 22.21
CA ARG A 480 -31.44 -22.46 23.22
C ARG A 480 -31.31 -23.86 23.80
N GLU A 481 -32.41 -24.48 24.22
CA GLU A 481 -32.40 -25.85 24.76
C GLU A 481 -31.82 -26.83 23.73
N LEU A 482 -32.23 -26.73 22.47
CA LEU A 482 -31.72 -27.59 21.42
C LEU A 482 -30.22 -27.33 21.17
N ARG A 483 -29.76 -26.07 21.17
CA ARG A 483 -28.34 -25.73 20.96
C ARG A 483 -27.46 -26.23 22.09
N PHE A 484 -27.93 -26.11 23.34
CA PHE A 484 -27.26 -26.68 24.50
C PHE A 484 -26.98 -28.17 24.34
N TRP A 485 -27.92 -28.93 23.78
CA TRP A 485 -27.69 -30.36 23.50
C TRP A 485 -26.82 -30.58 22.27
N ALA A 486 -27.01 -29.82 21.20
CA ALA A 486 -26.31 -30.02 19.93
C ALA A 486 -24.80 -29.73 20.02
N GLU A 487 -24.40 -28.79 20.86
CA GLU A 487 -23.02 -28.35 21.06
C GLU A 487 -22.20 -29.26 21.98
N ILE A 488 -22.86 -30.18 22.72
CA ILE A 488 -22.13 -31.17 23.51
C ILE A 488 -21.31 -32.03 22.56
N ASP A 489 -20.00 -32.00 22.74
CA ASP A 489 -19.11 -32.85 21.96
C ASP A 489 -19.42 -34.32 22.22
N THR A 490 -19.38 -35.10 21.14
CA THR A 490 -19.68 -36.52 21.16
C THR A 490 -18.48 -37.32 20.67
N PRO A 491 -17.35 -37.38 21.40
CA PRO A 491 -16.16 -38.10 20.96
C PRO A 491 -16.45 -39.57 20.60
N SER A 492 -17.35 -40.21 21.35
CA SER A 492 -17.76 -41.60 21.11
C SER A 492 -18.55 -41.80 19.81
N PHE A 493 -19.28 -40.79 19.34
CA PHE A 493 -19.95 -40.81 18.04
C PHE A 493 -18.98 -40.38 16.92
N ASN A 494 -18.21 -39.31 17.14
CA ASN A 494 -17.31 -38.70 16.17
C ASN A 494 -16.10 -39.60 15.83
N SER A 495 -15.69 -40.47 16.75
CA SER A 495 -14.62 -41.47 16.53
C SER A 495 -15.05 -42.66 15.66
N LYS A 496 -16.34 -42.83 15.38
CA LYS A 496 -16.84 -43.89 14.49
C LYS A 496 -16.54 -43.56 13.03
N PRO A 497 -16.31 -44.55 12.14
CA PRO A 497 -16.24 -44.33 10.70
C PRO A 497 -17.47 -43.58 10.17
N ILE A 498 -17.29 -42.69 9.18
CA ILE A 498 -18.36 -41.82 8.63
C ILE A 498 -19.60 -42.62 8.19
N ILE A 499 -19.41 -43.81 7.61
CA ILE A 499 -20.52 -44.68 7.19
C ILE A 499 -21.31 -45.17 8.41
N GLU A 500 -20.63 -45.58 9.48
CA GLU A 500 -21.25 -46.01 10.73
C GLU A 500 -21.98 -44.84 11.41
N GLN A 501 -21.39 -43.64 11.43
CA GLN A 501 -22.07 -42.43 11.92
C GLN A 501 -23.37 -42.15 11.17
N ARG A 502 -23.40 -42.30 9.84
CA ARG A 502 -24.62 -42.10 9.03
C ARG A 502 -25.70 -43.13 9.36
N VAL A 503 -25.31 -44.40 9.49
CA VAL A 503 -26.24 -45.49 9.85
C VAL A 503 -26.80 -45.27 11.26
N LEU A 504 -25.93 -44.98 12.23
CA LEU A 504 -26.35 -44.73 13.62
C LEU A 504 -27.19 -43.46 13.74
N ARG A 505 -26.84 -42.38 13.04
CA ARG A 505 -27.67 -41.16 12.97
C ARG A 505 -29.06 -41.48 12.43
N LYS A 506 -29.15 -42.23 11.32
CA LYS A 506 -30.43 -42.61 10.72
C LYS A 506 -31.27 -43.46 11.68
N ALA A 507 -30.69 -44.52 12.26
CA ALA A 507 -31.38 -45.39 13.22
C ALA A 507 -31.93 -44.61 14.43
N ILE A 508 -31.10 -43.73 15.02
CA ILE A 508 -31.50 -42.87 16.15
C ILE A 508 -32.66 -41.94 15.79
N LEU A 509 -32.65 -41.36 14.59
CA LEU A 509 -33.71 -40.47 14.11
C LEU A 509 -35.01 -41.22 13.79
N GLU A 510 -34.90 -42.48 13.35
CA GLU A 510 -36.03 -43.39 13.14
C GLU A 510 -36.57 -44.02 14.44
N GLY A 511 -35.89 -43.79 15.57
CA GLY A 511 -36.30 -44.28 16.89
C GLY A 511 -35.74 -45.65 17.26
N ASP A 512 -34.86 -46.24 16.44
CA ASP A 512 -34.15 -47.48 16.73
C ASP A 512 -33.02 -47.24 17.74
N MET A 513 -33.37 -47.37 19.01
CA MET A 513 -32.44 -47.22 20.14
C MET A 513 -31.66 -48.50 20.45
N GLU A 514 -32.03 -49.66 19.89
CA GLU A 514 -31.29 -50.90 20.13
C GLU A 514 -29.91 -50.83 19.47
N LEU A 515 -29.86 -50.37 18.22
CA LEU A 515 -28.60 -50.17 17.50
C LEU A 515 -27.71 -49.11 18.18
N ALA A 516 -28.31 -48.03 18.68
CA ALA A 516 -27.61 -46.99 19.43
C ALA A 516 -27.03 -47.52 20.76
N ARG A 517 -27.80 -48.33 21.50
CA ARG A 517 -27.34 -48.98 22.75
C ARG A 517 -26.25 -50.01 22.50
N ALA A 518 -26.34 -50.77 21.42
CA ALA A 518 -25.28 -51.68 21.01
C ALA A 518 -23.97 -50.92 20.68
N ALA A 519 -24.07 -49.76 20.04
CA ALA A 519 -22.91 -48.97 19.65
C ALA A 519 -22.29 -48.14 20.80
N PHE A 520 -23.10 -47.69 21.76
CA PHE A 520 -22.68 -46.69 22.76
C PHE A 520 -22.95 -47.06 24.23
N GLY A 521 -23.58 -48.20 24.50
CA GLY A 521 -23.95 -48.64 25.85
C GLY A 521 -24.81 -47.61 26.59
N ASP A 522 -24.46 -47.33 27.84
CA ASP A 522 -25.17 -46.39 28.72
C ASP A 522 -25.18 -44.94 28.20
N LYS A 523 -24.33 -44.60 27.22
CA LYS A 523 -24.30 -43.26 26.61
C LYS A 523 -25.30 -43.09 25.47
N ALA A 524 -25.96 -44.17 25.03
CA ALA A 524 -26.82 -44.17 23.86
C ALA A 524 -27.98 -43.16 23.96
N ASP A 525 -28.63 -43.06 25.12
CA ASP A 525 -29.76 -42.13 25.29
C ASP A 525 -29.29 -40.66 25.20
N ASN A 526 -28.11 -40.33 25.75
CA ASN A 526 -27.54 -38.98 25.64
C ASN A 526 -27.11 -38.66 24.21
N ILE A 527 -26.41 -39.58 23.53
CA ILE A 527 -26.02 -39.40 22.12
C ILE A 527 -27.25 -39.29 21.22
N ALA A 528 -28.31 -40.07 21.50
CA ALA A 528 -29.56 -39.98 20.78
C ALA A 528 -30.24 -38.62 20.98
N ARG A 529 -30.25 -38.07 22.20
CA ARG A 529 -30.73 -36.70 22.45
C ARG A 529 -29.92 -35.66 21.70
N ILE A 530 -28.59 -35.77 21.69
CA ILE A 530 -27.70 -34.84 20.97
C ILE A 530 -27.97 -34.89 19.46
N ILE A 531 -28.07 -36.09 18.88
CA ILE A 531 -28.33 -36.27 17.44
C ILE A 531 -29.74 -35.79 17.06
N LYS A 532 -30.74 -36.07 17.89
CA LYS A 532 -32.11 -35.56 17.70
C LYS A 532 -32.13 -34.04 17.79
N ALA A 533 -31.44 -33.44 18.76
CA ALA A 533 -31.32 -31.99 18.88
C ALA A 533 -30.61 -31.37 17.67
N ARG A 534 -29.49 -31.95 17.20
CA ARG A 534 -28.81 -31.53 15.96
C ARG A 534 -29.75 -31.57 14.75
N ASN A 535 -30.55 -32.63 14.63
CA ASN A 535 -31.49 -32.80 13.53
C ASN A 535 -32.72 -31.88 13.63
N GLU A 536 -33.25 -31.66 14.84
CA GLU A 536 -34.36 -30.73 15.10
C GLU A 536 -33.92 -29.29 14.89
N ILE A 537 -32.68 -28.94 15.26
CA ILE A 537 -32.08 -27.66 14.86
C ILE A 537 -31.98 -27.60 13.34
N ASP A 538 -31.38 -28.57 12.66
CA ASP A 538 -31.27 -28.57 11.19
C ASP A 538 -32.62 -28.39 10.48
N SER A 539 -33.72 -28.89 11.04
CA SER A 539 -35.07 -28.81 10.46
C SER A 539 -35.85 -27.54 10.82
N LEU A 540 -35.50 -26.87 11.92
CA LEU A 540 -36.10 -25.59 12.27
C LEU A 540 -35.58 -24.49 11.34
N LEU A 541 -36.49 -23.79 10.65
CA LEU A 541 -36.18 -22.50 9.99
C LEU A 541 -35.51 -21.50 10.95
N SER A 542 -35.64 -21.73 12.27
CA SER A 542 -35.04 -20.94 13.33
C SER A 542 -33.63 -21.33 13.77
N ASN A 543 -32.97 -22.31 13.14
CA ASN A 543 -31.54 -22.59 13.42
C ASN A 543 -30.59 -21.44 13.07
N GLN A 544 -31.10 -20.46 12.34
CA GLN A 544 -30.43 -19.23 11.93
C GLN A 544 -30.78 -18.02 12.81
N ARG A 545 -31.61 -18.20 13.85
CA ARG A 545 -31.91 -17.12 14.78
C ARG A 545 -30.74 -16.90 15.73
N ALA A 546 -30.31 -15.64 15.88
CA ALA A 546 -29.38 -15.30 16.93
C ALA A 546 -30.05 -15.36 18.29
N LEU A 547 -29.41 -16.05 19.23
CA LEU A 547 -29.78 -16.04 20.64
C LEU A 547 -29.17 -14.79 21.31
N PRO A 548 -29.77 -14.28 22.41
CA PRO A 548 -29.19 -13.20 23.20
C PRO A 548 -27.71 -13.45 23.56
N GLU A 549 -27.38 -14.68 23.91
CA GLU A 549 -26.02 -15.06 24.30
C GLU A 549 -25.02 -15.00 23.14
N ASP A 550 -25.46 -15.11 21.90
CA ASP A 550 -24.58 -15.00 20.72
C ASP A 550 -24.03 -13.57 20.56
N PHE A 551 -24.66 -12.57 21.19
CA PHE A 551 -24.19 -11.18 21.17
C PHE A 551 -23.14 -10.87 22.25
N VAL A 552 -22.94 -11.75 23.23
CA VAL A 552 -22.02 -11.50 24.35
C VAL A 552 -20.59 -11.31 23.85
N GLY A 553 -20.08 -12.28 23.08
CA GLY A 553 -18.76 -12.20 22.47
C GLY A 553 -18.66 -11.02 21.50
N ALA A 554 -19.65 -10.89 20.60
CA ALA A 554 -19.68 -9.84 19.58
C ALA A 554 -19.62 -8.43 20.18
N VAL A 555 -20.37 -8.16 21.25
CA VAL A 555 -20.35 -6.86 21.95
C VAL A 555 -19.02 -6.63 22.63
N LYS A 556 -18.49 -7.63 23.35
CA LYS A 556 -17.21 -7.52 24.04
C LYS A 556 -16.07 -7.26 23.07
N GLU A 557 -16.11 -7.83 21.86
CA GLU A 557 -15.11 -7.62 20.82
C GLU A 557 -15.08 -6.21 20.21
N LEU A 558 -16.09 -5.38 20.47
CA LEU A 558 -16.12 -4.02 19.92
C LEU A 558 -15.08 -3.10 20.59
N PRO A 559 -14.52 -2.13 19.84
CA PRO A 559 -13.57 -1.17 20.39
C PRO A 559 -14.14 -0.29 21.51
N ASP A 560 -15.42 0.08 21.43
CA ASP A 560 -16.14 0.86 22.46
C ASP A 560 -17.58 0.35 22.59
N PRO A 561 -17.81 -0.74 23.36
CA PRO A 561 -19.16 -1.29 23.53
C PRO A 561 -20.10 -0.31 24.26
N SER A 562 -19.56 0.70 24.96
CA SER A 562 -20.36 1.66 25.73
C SER A 562 -21.24 2.56 24.86
N LEU A 563 -20.98 2.62 23.55
CA LEU A 563 -21.85 3.31 22.58
C LEU A 563 -23.20 2.62 22.44
N ILE A 564 -23.23 1.31 22.63
CA ILE A 564 -24.45 0.52 22.59
C ILE A 564 -25.10 0.61 23.97
N LYS A 565 -26.36 1.02 24.01
CA LYS A 565 -27.19 1.05 25.21
C LYS A 565 -28.13 -0.14 25.24
N GLU A 566 -28.76 -0.42 24.10
CA GLU A 566 -29.75 -1.49 23.97
C GLU A 566 -29.58 -2.21 22.63
N ILE A 567 -29.73 -3.53 22.64
CA ILE A 567 -29.87 -4.38 21.46
C ILE A 567 -31.28 -4.98 21.51
N ILE A 568 -32.13 -4.68 20.53
CA ILE A 568 -33.49 -5.20 20.45
C ILE A 568 -33.52 -6.32 19.42
N LEU A 569 -33.96 -7.51 19.80
CA LEU A 569 -34.11 -8.64 18.89
C LEU A 569 -35.57 -8.83 18.51
N LEU A 570 -35.88 -8.70 17.23
CA LEU A 570 -37.23 -8.84 16.69
C LEU A 570 -37.35 -10.08 15.79
N ASP A 571 -38.54 -10.68 15.84
CA ASP A 571 -38.98 -11.84 15.05
C ASP A 571 -39.69 -11.41 13.76
N GLU A 572 -39.73 -10.10 13.49
CA GLU A 572 -40.42 -9.47 12.36
C GLU A 572 -39.46 -8.61 11.51
N PRO A 573 -39.78 -8.37 10.22
CA PRO A 573 -39.00 -7.48 9.35
C PRO A 573 -39.01 -6.03 9.85
N SER A 574 -38.08 -5.21 9.35
CA SER A 574 -38.09 -3.79 9.69
C SER A 574 -39.36 -3.13 9.18
N HIS A 575 -40.04 -2.31 10.01
CA HIS A 575 -41.16 -1.50 9.54
C HIS A 575 -40.73 -0.60 8.37
N ARG A 576 -39.47 -0.14 8.36
CA ARG A 576 -38.91 0.69 7.29
C ARG A 576 -38.69 -0.07 5.98
N ASP A 577 -38.68 -1.40 5.97
CA ASP A 577 -38.57 -2.18 4.74
C ASP A 577 -39.76 -1.90 3.82
N VAL A 578 -40.94 -1.59 4.36
CA VAL A 578 -42.13 -1.21 3.58
C VAL A 578 -41.87 0.10 2.81
N PHE A 579 -41.36 1.12 3.51
CA PHE A 579 -40.98 2.39 2.90
C PHE A 579 -39.88 2.21 1.86
N LYS A 580 -38.83 1.45 2.21
CA LYS A 580 -37.67 1.22 1.33
C LYS A 580 -38.05 0.44 0.08
N ARG A 581 -38.87 -0.60 0.19
CA ARG A 581 -39.39 -1.33 -0.98
C ARG A 581 -40.25 -0.43 -1.86
N SER A 582 -41.06 0.44 -1.27
CA SER A 582 -41.87 1.35 -2.07
C SER A 582 -41.06 2.36 -2.90
N GLN A 583 -39.89 2.77 -2.39
CA GLN A 583 -38.95 3.60 -3.15
C GLN A 583 -38.12 2.75 -4.14
N ALA A 584 -37.82 1.51 -3.77
CA ALA A 584 -36.98 0.61 -4.54
C ALA A 584 -37.72 -0.08 -5.70
N ASP A 585 -39.05 -0.19 -5.67
CA ASP A 585 -39.86 -0.71 -6.77
C ASP A 585 -39.74 0.16 -8.03
N GLU A 586 -39.51 1.47 -7.88
CA GLU A 586 -39.15 2.37 -9.00
C GLU A 586 -37.78 2.04 -9.61
N LEU A 587 -36.91 1.38 -8.84
CA LEU A 587 -35.53 1.00 -9.20
C LEU A 587 -35.36 -0.51 -9.43
N GLY A 588 -36.44 -1.29 -9.39
CA GLY A 588 -36.44 -2.74 -9.63
C GLY A 588 -35.87 -3.62 -8.49
N ASN A 589 -35.81 -3.13 -7.25
CA ASN A 589 -35.29 -3.89 -6.10
C ASN A 589 -36.37 -4.15 -5.03
N SER A 590 -37.40 -4.91 -5.40
CA SER A 590 -38.50 -5.31 -4.51
C SER A 590 -38.09 -6.23 -3.35
N SER A 591 -36.86 -6.77 -3.38
CA SER A 591 -36.33 -7.72 -2.40
C SER A 591 -35.61 -7.08 -1.21
N TYR A 592 -35.67 -5.75 -1.05
CA TYR A 592 -34.99 -5.09 0.06
C TYR A 592 -35.50 -5.58 1.43
N SER A 593 -34.56 -5.90 2.32
CA SER A 593 -34.84 -6.13 3.73
C SER A 593 -33.62 -5.80 4.60
N ALA A 594 -33.84 -5.02 5.66
CA ALA A 594 -32.81 -4.64 6.62
C ALA A 594 -32.52 -5.78 7.60
N GLY A 595 -31.25 -6.09 7.82
CA GLY A 595 -30.83 -7.05 8.86
C GLY A 595 -30.81 -6.43 10.25
N ALA A 596 -30.34 -5.19 10.35
CA ALA A 596 -30.31 -4.42 11.57
C ALA A 596 -30.42 -2.91 11.29
N ASN A 597 -30.58 -2.10 12.34
CA ASN A 597 -30.42 -0.65 12.29
C ASN A 597 -29.96 -0.08 13.64
N ALA A 598 -29.15 0.97 13.60
CA ALA A 598 -28.75 1.76 14.76
C ALA A 598 -29.46 3.13 14.80
N ASP A 599 -29.82 3.58 16.01
CA ASP A 599 -30.31 4.94 16.25
C ASP A 599 -29.28 5.81 17.00
N ARG A 600 -29.59 7.11 17.16
CA ARG A 600 -28.68 8.07 17.83
C ARG A 600 -28.60 7.90 19.34
N ASN A 601 -29.48 7.10 19.94
CA ASN A 601 -29.53 6.85 21.38
C ASN A 601 -28.72 5.61 21.77
N GLY A 602 -28.05 4.96 20.82
CA GLY A 602 -27.31 3.73 21.05
C GLY A 602 -28.20 2.49 21.08
N ILE A 603 -29.38 2.55 20.45
CA ILE A 603 -30.26 1.39 20.30
C ILE A 603 -29.98 0.74 18.94
N ILE A 604 -29.62 -0.53 18.95
CA ILE A 604 -29.46 -1.35 17.75
C ILE A 604 -30.61 -2.35 17.71
N THR A 605 -31.38 -2.40 16.62
CA THR A 605 -32.46 -3.39 16.46
C THR A 605 -32.08 -4.39 15.37
N PHE A 606 -32.20 -5.68 15.66
CA PHE A 606 -32.02 -6.78 14.71
C PHE A 606 -33.39 -7.34 14.30
N PHE A 607 -33.61 -7.51 13.00
CA PHE A 607 -34.90 -7.90 12.41
C PHE A 607 -34.91 -9.35 11.90
N GLU A 608 -36.08 -9.83 11.44
CA GLU A 608 -36.24 -11.20 10.92
C GLU A 608 -35.32 -11.54 9.75
N ALA A 609 -35.02 -10.60 8.85
CA ALA A 609 -34.20 -10.90 7.67
C ALA A 609 -32.75 -11.25 8.01
N TYR A 610 -32.26 -10.77 9.15
CA TYR A 610 -31.00 -11.24 9.73
C TYR A 610 -31.11 -12.71 10.17
N ASN A 611 -32.27 -13.08 10.70
CA ASN A 611 -32.58 -14.38 11.29
C ASN A 611 -33.00 -15.47 10.27
N SER A 612 -33.16 -15.14 8.97
CA SER A 612 -33.77 -16.02 7.96
C SER A 612 -32.84 -16.46 6.81
N ARG A 613 -31.50 -16.36 6.95
CA ARG A 613 -30.57 -16.54 5.82
C ARG A 613 -30.45 -17.96 5.28
N LYS A 614 -30.99 -18.20 4.08
CA LYS A 614 -30.75 -19.40 3.27
C LYS A 614 -29.28 -19.87 3.31
N LYS A 615 -29.10 -21.16 3.65
CA LYS A 615 -27.84 -21.92 3.55
C LYS A 615 -27.16 -21.61 2.20
N GLY A 616 -26.02 -20.92 2.22
CA GLY A 616 -25.18 -20.70 1.03
C GLY A 616 -24.88 -19.25 0.66
N ASP A 617 -25.50 -18.25 1.31
CA ASP A 617 -25.10 -16.85 1.08
C ASP A 617 -23.87 -16.48 1.91
N THR A 618 -22.69 -16.73 1.36
CA THR A 618 -21.39 -16.38 1.97
C THR A 618 -21.16 -14.87 2.08
N THR A 619 -21.96 -14.05 1.38
CA THR A 619 -21.90 -12.59 1.49
C THR A 619 -22.67 -12.07 2.71
N GLY A 620 -23.41 -12.96 3.36
CA GLY A 620 -24.20 -12.63 4.49
C GLY A 620 -23.38 -12.39 5.77
N GLY A 621 -23.22 -11.14 6.18
CA GLY A 621 -22.50 -10.75 7.41
C GLY A 621 -22.90 -11.56 8.65
N THR A 622 -21.90 -11.98 9.43
CA THR A 622 -22.07 -12.62 10.75
C THR A 622 -22.67 -11.64 11.77
N ILE A 623 -23.04 -12.11 12.98
CA ILE A 623 -23.43 -11.21 14.10
C ILE A 623 -22.38 -10.11 14.25
N ASN A 624 -21.10 -10.49 14.28
CA ASN A 624 -19.99 -9.55 14.40
C ASN A 624 -19.97 -8.54 13.25
N GLY A 625 -20.20 -8.97 12.02
CA GLY A 625 -20.26 -8.07 10.86
C GLY A 625 -21.37 -7.02 10.97
N TYR A 626 -22.61 -7.46 11.24
CA TYR A 626 -23.72 -6.52 11.42
C TYR A 626 -23.55 -5.64 12.66
N LEU A 627 -23.11 -6.21 13.78
CA LEU A 627 -22.93 -5.45 15.00
C LEU A 627 -21.82 -4.39 14.82
N ALA A 628 -20.71 -4.72 14.17
CA ALA A 628 -19.65 -3.76 13.85
C ALA A 628 -20.13 -2.68 12.86
N HIS A 629 -20.97 -3.04 11.88
CA HIS A 629 -21.63 -2.09 10.98
C HIS A 629 -22.49 -1.09 11.76
N GLU A 630 -23.43 -1.59 12.56
CA GLU A 630 -24.35 -0.77 13.32
C GLU A 630 -23.63 0.07 14.39
N TRP A 631 -22.63 -0.51 15.05
CA TRP A 631 -21.74 0.22 15.95
C TRP A 631 -21.01 1.37 15.24
N SER A 632 -20.61 1.19 13.98
CA SER A 632 -19.95 2.24 13.21
C SER A 632 -20.86 3.45 12.92
N HIS A 633 -22.18 3.25 12.81
CA HIS A 633 -23.12 4.37 12.79
C HIS A 633 -23.08 5.15 14.12
N LEU A 634 -23.01 4.45 15.27
CA LEU A 634 -22.90 5.08 16.58
C LEU A 634 -21.60 5.88 16.73
N VAL A 635 -20.48 5.35 16.23
CA VAL A 635 -19.21 6.09 16.14
C VAL A 635 -19.37 7.37 15.33
N LYS A 636 -20.02 7.29 14.16
CA LYS A 636 -20.31 8.47 13.32
C LYS A 636 -21.16 9.51 14.06
N PHE A 637 -22.18 9.07 14.82
CA PHE A 637 -23.02 9.99 15.60
C PHE A 637 -22.25 10.67 16.73
N LYS A 638 -21.37 9.94 17.43
CA LYS A 638 -20.52 10.45 18.50
C LYS A 638 -19.46 11.42 17.97
N LEU A 639 -18.78 11.05 16.89
CA LEU A 639 -17.65 11.79 16.33
C LEU A 639 -18.06 12.66 15.15
N LYS A 640 -18.88 13.70 15.42
CA LYS A 640 -19.44 14.58 14.38
C LYS A 640 -18.40 15.22 13.47
N GLU A 641 -17.24 15.60 14.01
CA GLU A 641 -16.15 16.19 13.22
C GLU A 641 -15.55 15.18 12.23
N HIS A 642 -15.26 13.96 12.69
CA HIS A 642 -14.81 12.86 11.84
C HIS A 642 -15.85 12.49 10.79
N SER A 643 -17.13 12.50 11.17
CA SER A 643 -18.25 12.30 10.23
C SER A 643 -18.26 13.34 9.12
N ALA A 644 -18.06 14.63 9.44
CA ALA A 644 -17.98 15.69 8.45
C ALA A 644 -16.75 15.53 7.54
N LEU A 645 -15.58 15.23 8.11
CA LEU A 645 -14.36 14.98 7.34
C LEU A 645 -14.49 13.76 6.42
N PHE A 646 -15.19 12.70 6.84
CA PHE A 646 -15.48 11.55 5.98
C PHE A 646 -16.26 11.95 4.74
N ASN A 647 -17.26 12.83 4.88
CA ASN A 647 -18.03 13.28 3.74
C ASN A 647 -17.13 14.02 2.74
N GLU A 648 -16.15 14.80 3.23
CA GLU A 648 -15.17 15.45 2.35
C GLU A 648 -14.23 14.46 1.66
N THR A 649 -13.75 13.42 2.37
CA THR A 649 -12.92 12.38 1.75
C THR A 649 -13.70 11.55 0.74
N ALA A 650 -15.01 11.37 0.96
CA ALA A 650 -15.89 10.68 0.03
C ALA A 650 -15.98 11.35 -1.34
N GLU A 651 -15.83 12.67 -1.35
CA GLU A 651 -15.97 13.54 -2.52
C GLU A 651 -14.65 13.72 -3.26
N ILE A 652 -13.52 13.37 -2.64
CA ILE A 652 -12.21 13.23 -3.32
C ILE A 652 -12.04 11.84 -3.92
N GLU A 653 -12.58 10.81 -3.27
CA GLU A 653 -12.40 9.41 -3.68
C GLU A 653 -13.69 8.82 -4.27
N THR A 654 -14.35 9.57 -5.15
CA THR A 654 -15.69 9.27 -5.70
C THR A 654 -15.77 7.97 -6.50
N ASP A 655 -14.65 7.52 -7.07
CA ASP A 655 -14.56 6.30 -7.87
C ASP A 655 -14.69 5.03 -7.05
N TRP A 656 -14.53 5.14 -5.73
CA TRP A 656 -14.54 3.98 -4.86
C TRP A 656 -15.71 4.02 -3.89
N TYR A 657 -16.79 3.32 -4.23
CA TYR A 657 -17.86 2.98 -3.31
C TYR A 657 -17.90 1.46 -3.16
N ILE A 658 -17.74 0.99 -1.93
CA ILE A 658 -17.68 -0.45 -1.64
C ILE A 658 -18.98 -1.14 -2.03
N ARG A 659 -20.11 -0.44 -1.80
CA ARG A 659 -21.44 -0.90 -2.22
C ARG A 659 -22.12 0.18 -3.03
N GLU A 660 -22.38 -0.14 -4.29
CA GLU A 660 -23.20 0.68 -5.18
C GLU A 660 -24.62 0.87 -4.62
N TYR A 661 -25.06 -0.06 -3.76
CA TYR A 661 -26.32 0.02 -3.02
C TYR A 661 -26.51 1.35 -2.26
N ALA A 662 -25.50 1.89 -1.58
CA ALA A 662 -25.69 3.13 -0.82
C ALA A 662 -26.06 4.30 -1.75
N ARG A 663 -25.40 4.39 -2.92
CA ARG A 663 -25.70 5.37 -3.97
C ARG A 663 -27.08 5.13 -4.59
N ARG A 664 -27.45 3.87 -4.84
CA ARG A 664 -28.77 3.49 -5.39
C ARG A 664 -29.92 3.71 -4.42
N GLN A 665 -29.70 3.54 -3.12
CA GLN A 665 -30.76 3.63 -2.10
C GLN A 665 -31.09 5.08 -1.74
N TYR A 666 -30.14 5.99 -1.91
CA TYR A 666 -30.31 7.40 -1.54
C TYR A 666 -29.86 8.34 -2.67
N PRO A 667 -30.34 8.19 -3.92
CA PRO A 667 -29.81 8.93 -5.06
C PRO A 667 -29.84 10.45 -4.85
N ASP A 668 -30.87 10.95 -4.17
CA ASP A 668 -31.09 12.37 -3.92
C ASP A 668 -30.62 12.86 -2.54
N SER A 669 -29.97 12.01 -1.74
CA SER A 669 -29.56 12.35 -0.38
C SER A 669 -28.10 11.96 -0.08
N PRO A 670 -27.12 12.77 -0.51
CA PRO A 670 -25.69 12.54 -0.27
C PRO A 670 -25.35 12.30 1.21
N GLU A 671 -26.02 12.98 2.14
CA GLU A 671 -25.80 12.79 3.58
C GLU A 671 -26.07 11.34 4.02
N LEU A 672 -27.14 10.73 3.50
CA LEU A 672 -27.53 9.36 3.82
C LEU A 672 -26.63 8.34 3.09
N GLN A 673 -26.20 8.66 1.85
CA GLN A 673 -25.17 7.85 1.17
C GLN A 673 -23.89 7.80 2.00
N HIS A 674 -23.39 8.96 2.45
CA HIS A 674 -22.16 9.06 3.24
C HIS A 674 -22.32 8.46 4.64
N HIS A 675 -23.54 8.39 5.18
CA HIS A 675 -23.84 7.75 6.44
C HIS A 675 -23.67 6.23 6.38
N GLU A 676 -24.33 5.58 5.42
CA GLU A 676 -24.16 4.15 5.16
C GLU A 676 -22.71 3.81 4.79
N ASN A 677 -22.12 4.64 3.91
CA ASN A 677 -20.78 4.38 3.42
C ASN A 677 -19.73 4.43 4.53
N PHE A 678 -19.90 5.29 5.54
CA PHE A 678 -19.06 5.30 6.74
C PHE A 678 -19.13 3.97 7.49
N ALA A 679 -20.35 3.46 7.72
CA ALA A 679 -20.54 2.21 8.45
C ALA A 679 -19.99 0.99 7.69
N VAL A 680 -20.20 0.93 6.37
CA VAL A 680 -19.60 -0.10 5.52
C VAL A 680 -18.07 -0.03 5.59
N HIS A 681 -17.46 1.14 5.41
CA HIS A 681 -16.00 1.24 5.39
C HIS A 681 -15.38 0.95 6.77
N LEU A 682 -15.99 1.42 7.85
CA LEU A 682 -15.45 1.21 9.20
C LEU A 682 -15.76 -0.20 9.72
N GLY A 683 -17.03 -0.59 9.75
CA GLY A 683 -17.50 -1.83 10.36
C GLY A 683 -17.30 -3.04 9.47
N ASP A 684 -17.69 -2.95 8.19
CA ASP A 684 -17.66 -4.13 7.32
C ASP A 684 -16.26 -4.43 6.79
N GLU A 685 -15.36 -3.45 6.75
CA GLU A 685 -14.10 -3.52 5.99
C GLU A 685 -12.88 -3.25 6.88
N LEU A 686 -12.79 -2.06 7.48
CA LEU A 686 -11.66 -1.72 8.36
C LEU A 686 -11.63 -2.60 9.61
N MET A 687 -12.78 -3.09 10.07
CA MET A 687 -12.93 -4.04 11.17
C MET A 687 -13.28 -5.46 10.71
N ALA A 688 -13.21 -5.76 9.41
CA ALA A 688 -13.48 -7.10 8.91
C ALA A 688 -12.52 -8.12 9.53
N ALA A 689 -13.02 -9.29 9.94
CA ALA A 689 -12.17 -10.41 10.36
C ALA A 689 -11.13 -10.77 9.29
N ASP A 690 -11.54 -10.68 8.02
CA ASP A 690 -10.73 -10.89 6.82
C ASP A 690 -9.78 -9.70 6.59
N ALA A 691 -8.47 -9.97 6.69
CA ALA A 691 -7.41 -9.00 6.42
C ALA A 691 -7.39 -8.49 4.97
N ASP A 692 -7.81 -9.29 3.99
CA ASP A 692 -7.78 -8.90 2.58
C ASP A 692 -8.73 -7.74 2.32
N ARG A 693 -9.92 -7.79 2.93
CA ARG A 693 -10.93 -6.71 2.88
C ARG A 693 -10.39 -5.40 3.44
N PHE A 694 -9.66 -5.48 4.56
CA PHE A 694 -8.97 -4.34 5.13
C PHE A 694 -7.94 -3.75 4.16
N PHE A 695 -7.06 -4.57 3.58
CA PHE A 695 -6.03 -4.09 2.66
C PHE A 695 -6.59 -3.51 1.37
N ILE A 696 -7.57 -4.17 0.75
CA ILE A 696 -8.27 -3.67 -0.44
C ILE A 696 -8.85 -2.29 -0.16
N THR A 697 -9.48 -2.12 1.00
CA THR A 697 -10.11 -0.87 1.40
C THR A 697 -9.06 0.23 1.63
N ALA A 698 -8.02 -0.10 2.37
CA ALA A 698 -6.93 0.82 2.70
C ALA A 698 -6.22 1.39 1.48
N HIS A 699 -5.96 0.56 0.47
CA HIS A 699 -5.25 0.98 -0.75
C HIS A 699 -6.14 1.65 -1.79
N ASN A 700 -7.43 1.35 -1.84
CA ASN A 700 -8.33 1.94 -2.82
C ASN A 700 -8.92 3.29 -2.39
N ALA A 701 -9.09 3.50 -1.08
CA ALA A 701 -9.50 4.78 -0.52
C ALA A 701 -8.58 5.19 0.64
N PRO A 702 -7.31 5.52 0.35
CA PRO A 702 -6.32 5.87 1.37
C PRO A 702 -6.71 7.10 2.18
N VAL A 703 -7.38 8.09 1.57
CA VAL A 703 -7.79 9.31 2.28
C VAL A 703 -8.93 9.01 3.26
N ARG A 704 -9.97 8.28 2.81
CA ARG A 704 -11.06 7.80 3.69
C ARG A 704 -10.54 6.91 4.80
N THR A 705 -9.69 5.94 4.46
CA THR A 705 -9.14 4.97 5.41
C THR A 705 -8.34 5.66 6.49
N THR A 706 -7.51 6.64 6.14
CA THR A 706 -6.77 7.42 7.13
C THR A 706 -7.70 8.16 8.09
N MET A 707 -8.76 8.79 7.58
CA MET A 707 -9.73 9.48 8.43
C MET A 707 -10.46 8.48 9.35
N LEU A 708 -10.88 7.33 8.82
CA LEU A 708 -11.58 6.31 9.61
C LEU A 708 -10.69 5.68 10.67
N ALA A 709 -9.40 5.53 10.39
CA ALA A 709 -8.41 5.07 11.37
C ALA A 709 -8.30 6.04 12.56
N LYS A 710 -8.37 7.36 12.31
CA LYS A 710 -8.44 8.36 13.38
C LYS A 710 -9.74 8.24 14.18
N ALA A 711 -10.88 8.08 13.50
CA ALA A 711 -12.17 7.88 14.16
C ALA A 711 -12.19 6.61 15.03
N LEU A 712 -11.62 5.51 14.52
CA LEU A 712 -11.47 4.26 15.26
C LEU A 712 -10.57 4.44 16.49
N LEU A 713 -9.41 5.08 16.33
CA LEU A 713 -8.51 5.37 17.44
C LEU A 713 -9.17 6.25 18.52
N GLU A 714 -9.97 7.24 18.11
CA GLU A 714 -10.74 8.08 19.06
C GLU A 714 -11.89 7.33 19.74
N ALA A 715 -12.50 6.35 19.07
CA ALA A 715 -13.46 5.47 19.73
C ALA A 715 -12.77 4.58 20.78
N MET A 716 -11.54 4.11 20.50
CA MET A 716 -10.78 3.20 21.36
C MET A 716 -10.17 3.85 22.62
N ILE A 717 -9.87 5.14 22.58
CA ILE A 717 -9.19 5.84 23.67
C ILE A 717 -10.21 6.69 24.44
N PRO A 718 -10.30 6.57 25.78
CA PRO A 718 -11.14 7.45 26.59
C PRO A 718 -10.86 8.92 26.25
N GLN A 719 -11.90 9.68 25.90
CA GLN A 719 -11.73 11.04 25.38
C GLN A 719 -10.93 11.92 26.34
N THR A 720 -9.69 12.23 25.98
CA THR A 720 -9.03 13.46 26.41
C THR A 720 -9.72 14.61 25.68
N LYS A 721 -9.79 15.81 26.28
CA LYS A 721 -10.47 16.98 25.67
C LYS A 721 -9.87 17.43 24.33
N GLU A 722 -8.75 16.85 23.89
CA GLU A 722 -8.06 17.20 22.66
C GLU A 722 -8.26 16.12 21.58
N ILE A 723 -8.95 16.53 20.52
CA ILE A 723 -9.18 15.76 19.27
C ILE A 723 -7.82 15.46 18.61
N VAL A 724 -7.66 14.27 18.01
CA VAL A 724 -6.43 13.88 17.29
C VAL A 724 -6.27 14.73 16.03
N VAL A 725 -5.68 15.92 16.15
CA VAL A 725 -5.49 16.79 14.98
C VAL A 725 -4.21 16.43 14.21
N HIS A 726 -3.14 15.94 14.84
CA HIS A 726 -1.82 15.87 14.20
C HIS A 726 -1.29 14.44 13.88
N PRO A 727 -0.69 14.19 12.69
CA PRO A 727 -0.14 12.88 12.30
C PRO A 727 0.96 12.32 13.21
N ALA A 728 1.84 13.18 13.73
CA ALA A 728 2.91 12.75 14.65
C ALA A 728 2.35 12.20 15.98
N ASP A 729 1.15 12.62 16.36
CA ASP A 729 0.48 12.11 17.56
C ASP A 729 -0.23 10.79 17.29
N PHE A 730 -0.48 10.44 16.03
CA PHE A 730 -1.25 9.26 15.66
C PHE A 730 -0.56 7.97 16.11
N LEU A 731 0.73 7.79 15.78
CA LEU A 731 1.53 6.65 16.23
C LEU A 731 1.70 6.61 17.76
N ASN A 732 1.92 7.76 18.39
CA ASN A 732 2.07 7.86 19.84
C ASN A 732 0.77 7.46 20.56
N ARG A 733 -0.39 7.86 20.03
CA ARG A 733 -1.69 7.53 20.60
C ARG A 733 -2.09 6.08 20.37
N ILE A 734 -1.67 5.43 19.28
CA ILE A 734 -1.88 3.99 19.11
C ILE A 734 -1.30 3.21 20.30
N ASN A 735 -0.16 3.64 20.83
CA ASN A 735 0.44 3.01 22.02
C ASN A 735 -0.32 3.28 23.33
N GLN A 736 -1.32 4.17 23.32
CA GLN A 736 -2.20 4.45 24.47
C GLN A 736 -3.47 3.61 24.48
N ILE A 737 -3.67 2.74 23.47
CA ILE A 737 -4.81 1.81 23.44
C ILE A 737 -4.71 0.85 24.64
N PRO A 738 -5.74 0.77 25.50
CA PRO A 738 -5.73 -0.05 26.71
C PRO A 738 -5.36 -1.51 26.45
N ASP A 739 -4.46 -2.09 27.27
CA ASP A 739 -3.98 -3.47 27.09
C ASP A 739 -5.08 -4.54 27.24
N ASN A 740 -6.16 -4.21 27.96
CA ASN A 740 -7.30 -5.10 28.17
C ASN A 740 -8.36 -5.03 27.06
N MET A 741 -8.10 -4.27 25.99
CA MET A 741 -9.04 -4.16 24.86
C MET A 741 -9.09 -5.47 24.07
N PRO A 742 -10.29 -6.00 23.78
CA PRO A 742 -10.43 -7.17 22.92
C PRO A 742 -9.87 -6.92 21.52
N ASN A 743 -9.23 -7.93 20.94
CA ASN A 743 -8.57 -7.85 19.64
C ASN A 743 -7.56 -6.69 19.49
N ARG A 744 -7.00 -6.21 20.60
CA ARG A 744 -6.07 -5.08 20.62
C ARG A 744 -4.93 -5.24 19.63
N GLU A 745 -4.31 -6.42 19.59
CA GLU A 745 -3.15 -6.67 18.72
C GLU A 745 -3.50 -6.43 17.24
N SER A 746 -4.65 -6.95 16.79
CA SER A 746 -5.16 -6.73 15.43
C SER A 746 -5.48 -5.26 15.17
N HIS A 747 -6.17 -4.58 16.09
CA HIS A 747 -6.47 -3.15 15.93
C HIS A 747 -5.19 -2.29 15.90
N VAL A 748 -4.24 -2.54 16.78
CA VAL A 748 -2.95 -1.84 16.82
C VAL A 748 -2.17 -2.09 15.54
N ALA A 749 -2.12 -3.34 15.05
CA ALA A 749 -1.45 -3.69 13.80
C ALA A 749 -2.07 -2.97 12.61
N ARG A 750 -3.41 -2.93 12.49
CA ARG A 750 -4.12 -2.21 11.44
C ARG A 750 -3.84 -0.71 11.48
N LEU A 751 -3.95 -0.09 12.66
CA LEU A 751 -3.72 1.34 12.82
C LEU A 751 -2.27 1.72 12.53
N LYS A 752 -1.29 0.89 12.92
CA LYS A 752 0.12 1.09 12.57
C LYS A 752 0.35 0.96 11.07
N TYR A 753 -0.19 -0.08 10.44
CA TYR A 753 -0.11 -0.26 8.99
C TYR A 753 -0.68 0.96 8.25
N ILE A 754 -1.83 1.47 8.68
CA ILE A 754 -2.41 2.69 8.09
C ILE A 754 -1.46 3.88 8.28
N ALA A 755 -0.96 4.09 9.51
CA ALA A 755 -0.07 5.19 9.83
C ALA A 755 1.22 5.20 9.00
N GLU A 756 1.81 4.02 8.79
CA GLU A 756 3.12 3.84 8.17
C GLU A 756 3.01 3.76 6.64
N GLU A 757 2.01 3.05 6.11
CA GLU A 757 1.92 2.74 4.67
C GLU A 757 0.84 3.55 3.93
N ILE A 758 -0.28 3.87 4.59
CA ILE A 758 -1.45 4.44 3.92
C ILE A 758 -1.51 5.96 4.07
N VAL A 759 -1.13 6.51 5.23
CA VAL A 759 -1.08 7.97 5.45
C VAL A 759 -0.18 8.68 4.42
N PRO A 760 1.03 8.18 4.09
CA PRO A 760 1.85 8.80 3.05
C PRO A 760 1.14 8.85 1.69
N VAL A 761 0.49 7.76 1.29
CA VAL A 761 -0.25 7.66 0.02
C VAL A 761 -1.45 8.61 0.00
N ALA A 762 -2.20 8.69 1.12
CA ALA A 762 -3.31 9.62 1.28
C ALA A 762 -2.85 11.08 1.11
N ARG A 763 -1.71 11.44 1.73
CA ARG A 763 -1.13 12.79 1.64
C ARG A 763 -0.65 13.11 0.23
N GLU A 764 -0.02 12.16 -0.45
CA GLU A 764 0.37 12.31 -1.85
C GLU A 764 -0.84 12.58 -2.75
N LYS A 765 -1.90 11.78 -2.62
CA LYS A 765 -3.15 11.99 -3.36
C LYS A 765 -3.79 13.35 -3.08
N LEU A 766 -3.77 13.81 -1.82
CA LEU A 766 -4.26 15.15 -1.48
C LEU A 766 -3.42 16.26 -2.12
N VAL A 767 -2.10 16.15 -2.10
CA VAL A 767 -1.19 17.12 -2.75
C VAL A 767 -1.42 17.14 -4.26
N GLU A 768 -1.52 15.98 -4.91
CA GLU A 768 -1.85 15.88 -6.33
C GLU A 768 -3.19 16.55 -6.62
N THR A 769 -4.22 16.25 -5.84
CA THR A 769 -5.56 16.84 -5.99
C THR A 769 -5.54 18.37 -5.82
N ILE A 770 -4.74 18.91 -4.87
CA ILE A 770 -4.56 20.36 -4.70
C ILE A 770 -3.91 21.00 -5.93
N ASN A 771 -3.02 20.28 -6.61
CA ASN A 771 -2.26 20.79 -7.74
C ASN A 771 -3.01 20.66 -9.08
N SER A 772 -3.82 19.62 -9.27
CA SER A 772 -4.44 19.31 -10.57
C SER A 772 -5.96 19.19 -10.58
N GLY A 773 -6.62 19.11 -9.41
CA GLY A 773 -8.08 18.92 -9.32
C GLY A 773 -8.90 20.13 -9.75
N ASN A 774 -10.22 19.98 -9.81
CA ASN A 774 -11.11 21.13 -9.98
C ASN A 774 -11.17 21.99 -8.71
N LEU A 775 -11.73 23.21 -8.77
CA LEU A 775 -11.74 24.13 -7.63
C LEU A 775 -12.35 23.51 -6.35
N SER A 776 -13.47 22.79 -6.47
CA SER A 776 -14.11 22.12 -5.34
C SER A 776 -13.21 21.04 -4.73
N GLU A 777 -12.65 20.16 -5.57
CA GLU A 777 -11.71 19.12 -5.12
C GLU A 777 -10.48 19.71 -4.44
N ARG A 778 -9.88 20.76 -5.02
CA ARG A 778 -8.72 21.44 -4.46
C ARG A 778 -9.01 22.06 -3.09
N VAL A 779 -10.19 22.65 -2.90
CA VAL A 779 -10.62 23.23 -1.62
C VAL A 779 -10.75 22.13 -0.56
N ARG A 780 -11.44 21.04 -0.89
CA ARG A 780 -11.62 19.89 0.02
C ARG A 780 -10.29 19.21 0.34
N ALA A 781 -9.45 19.01 -0.66
CA ALA A 781 -8.12 18.42 -0.50
C ALA A 781 -7.22 19.30 0.37
N SER A 782 -7.28 20.62 0.19
CA SER A 782 -6.60 21.57 1.06
C SER A 782 -7.08 21.42 2.51
N LEU A 783 -8.40 21.42 2.75
CA LEU A 783 -8.97 21.26 4.10
C LEU A 783 -8.49 19.97 4.76
N LEU A 784 -8.53 18.85 4.04
CA LEU A 784 -8.10 17.54 4.53
C LEU A 784 -6.58 17.46 4.77
N LEU A 785 -5.77 18.08 3.90
CA LEU A 785 -4.33 18.18 4.11
C LEU A 785 -3.99 18.97 5.37
N GLY A 786 -4.78 19.99 5.72
CA GLY A 786 -4.62 20.71 7.00
C GLY A 786 -4.86 19.85 8.24
N ARG A 787 -5.51 18.68 8.11
CA ARG A 787 -5.80 17.72 9.19
C ARG A 787 -4.94 16.46 9.16
N MET A 788 -4.29 16.18 8.03
CA MET A 788 -3.53 14.94 7.80
C MET A 788 -2.10 15.17 7.31
N GLY A 789 -1.76 16.41 6.99
CA GLY A 789 -0.47 16.80 6.42
C GLY A 789 0.64 16.82 7.45
N HIS A 790 1.86 16.70 6.94
CA HIS A 790 3.11 16.75 7.68
C HIS A 790 3.96 17.90 7.13
N PRO A 791 4.93 18.46 7.88
CA PRO A 791 5.75 19.58 7.42
C PRO A 791 6.40 19.41 6.04
N SER A 792 6.70 18.17 5.62
CA SER A 792 7.23 17.88 4.28
C SER A 792 6.26 18.14 3.13
N ASP A 793 4.95 18.21 3.38
CA ASP A 793 3.96 18.55 2.34
C ASP A 793 3.93 20.02 2.01
N ILE A 794 4.38 20.88 2.94
CA ILE A 794 4.31 22.33 2.79
C ILE A 794 5.10 22.77 1.57
N ALA A 795 6.33 22.28 1.42
CA ALA A 795 7.15 22.55 0.24
C ALA A 795 6.49 22.08 -1.07
N ARG A 796 5.67 21.02 -1.03
CA ARG A 796 4.99 20.46 -2.21
C ARG A 796 3.76 21.26 -2.64
N VAL A 797 3.14 22.00 -1.72
CA VAL A 797 1.97 22.86 -2.01
C VAL A 797 2.31 24.35 -2.02
N GLN A 798 3.55 24.73 -1.71
CA GLN A 798 3.99 26.12 -1.65
C GLN A 798 3.87 26.81 -3.01
N GLU A 799 4.30 26.16 -4.10
CA GLU A 799 4.16 26.72 -5.45
C GLU A 799 2.69 27.00 -5.80
N THR A 800 1.79 26.08 -5.45
CA THR A 800 0.35 26.27 -5.62
C THR A 800 -0.17 27.42 -4.75
N LEU A 801 0.28 27.53 -3.51
CA LEU A 801 -0.09 28.63 -2.61
C LEU A 801 0.38 30.00 -3.12
N ASP A 802 1.56 30.06 -3.76
CA ASP A 802 2.15 31.30 -4.26
C ASP A 802 1.50 31.75 -5.58
N THR A 803 1.05 30.80 -6.41
CA THR A 803 0.52 31.06 -7.76
C THR A 803 -1.00 31.19 -7.81
N ILE A 804 -1.71 30.76 -6.76
CA ILE A 804 -3.16 30.73 -6.77
C ILE A 804 -3.82 32.12 -6.71
N THR A 805 -4.81 32.32 -7.58
CA THR A 805 -5.60 33.55 -7.66
C THR A 805 -6.99 33.44 -7.02
N ASP A 806 -7.57 32.24 -6.93
CA ASP A 806 -8.89 32.04 -6.32
C ASP A 806 -8.88 32.34 -4.80
N PRO A 807 -9.68 33.31 -4.31
CA PRO A 807 -9.62 33.73 -2.91
C PRO A 807 -10.01 32.63 -1.90
N LEU A 808 -10.98 31.77 -2.24
CA LEU A 808 -11.49 30.73 -1.35
C LEU A 808 -10.45 29.63 -1.16
N LEU A 809 -9.92 29.11 -2.26
CA LEU A 809 -8.89 28.08 -2.21
C LEU A 809 -7.59 28.63 -1.63
N LYS A 810 -7.21 29.86 -1.96
CA LYS A 810 -6.04 30.53 -1.37
C LYS A 810 -6.13 30.60 0.15
N ARG A 811 -7.27 31.08 0.67
CA ARG A 811 -7.52 31.15 2.12
C ARG A 811 -7.51 29.77 2.77
N THR A 812 -8.14 28.79 2.13
CA THR A 812 -8.24 27.42 2.64
C THR A 812 -6.87 26.76 2.70
N LEU A 813 -6.09 26.80 1.61
CA LEU A 813 -4.74 26.24 1.54
C LEU A 813 -3.79 26.93 2.52
N PHE A 814 -3.83 28.26 2.64
CA PHE A 814 -3.04 28.99 3.62
C PHE A 814 -3.35 28.55 5.07
N SER A 815 -4.64 28.42 5.41
CA SER A 815 -5.06 27.92 6.72
C SER A 815 -4.58 26.50 6.96
N SER A 816 -4.66 25.63 5.94
CA SER A 816 -4.21 24.25 6.05
C SER A 816 -2.70 24.14 6.23
N VAL A 817 -1.90 24.91 5.49
CA VAL A 817 -0.45 24.99 5.69
C VAL A 817 -0.12 25.49 7.09
N SER A 818 -0.85 26.50 7.59
CA SER A 818 -0.69 26.98 8.97
C SER A 818 -0.98 25.88 10.00
N ASN A 819 -2.04 25.08 9.79
CA ASN A 819 -2.42 23.99 10.69
C ASN A 819 -1.41 22.83 10.67
N ILE A 820 -0.73 22.57 9.55
CA ILE A 820 0.35 21.55 9.50
C ILE A 820 1.49 21.92 10.46
N TYR A 821 1.72 23.21 10.70
CA TYR A 821 2.70 23.66 11.68
C TYR A 821 2.19 23.63 13.14
N ASP A 822 0.94 23.24 13.42
CA ASP A 822 0.38 23.30 14.79
C ASP A 822 1.16 22.49 15.82
N SER A 823 1.79 21.39 15.41
CA SER A 823 2.66 20.59 16.29
C SER A 823 3.91 21.33 16.76
N ASN A 824 4.27 22.44 16.12
CA ASN A 824 5.39 23.29 16.50
C ASN A 824 4.98 24.77 16.40
N LEU A 825 4.46 25.30 17.50
CA LEU A 825 4.00 26.69 17.61
C LEU A 825 5.06 27.72 17.15
N THR A 826 6.34 27.44 17.35
CA THR A 826 7.44 28.30 16.88
C THR A 826 7.52 28.32 15.36
N ASN A 827 7.46 27.16 14.71
CA ASN A 827 7.44 27.08 13.25
C ASN A 827 6.18 27.72 12.67
N ARG A 828 5.02 27.50 13.31
CA ARG A 828 3.76 28.16 12.90
C ARG A 828 3.88 29.68 13.02
N MET A 829 4.41 30.17 14.14
CA MET A 829 4.65 31.59 14.35
C MET A 829 5.57 32.16 13.25
N ASN A 830 6.71 31.51 12.98
CA ASN A 830 7.66 31.96 11.96
C ASN A 830 7.02 31.99 10.56
N PHE A 831 6.27 30.96 10.19
CA PHE A 831 5.51 30.94 8.93
C PHE A 831 4.51 32.11 8.83
N LEU A 832 3.76 32.37 9.91
CA LEU A 832 2.80 33.47 9.96
C LEU A 832 3.50 34.84 9.93
N ILE A 833 4.64 35.00 10.59
CA ILE A 833 5.44 36.23 10.57
C ILE A 833 5.90 36.54 9.14
N GLU A 834 6.48 35.56 8.44
CA GLU A 834 6.95 35.74 7.07
C GLU A 834 5.81 36.15 6.12
N ASN A 835 4.65 35.50 6.25
CA ASN A 835 3.48 35.77 5.41
C ASN A 835 2.68 37.03 5.82
N ALA A 836 2.92 37.58 7.01
CA ALA A 836 2.29 38.81 7.49
C ALA A 836 3.07 40.09 7.12
N LYS A 837 4.26 39.96 6.52
CA LYS A 837 5.06 41.10 6.04
C LYS A 837 4.32 41.90 4.98
N LEU A 838 4.66 43.18 4.87
CA LEU A 838 4.06 44.08 3.88
C LEU A 838 4.33 43.57 2.45
N GLY A 839 3.31 43.64 1.59
CA GLY A 839 3.39 43.16 0.20
C GLY A 839 3.17 41.66 0.02
N GLN A 840 3.05 40.89 1.11
CA GLN A 840 2.77 39.47 1.02
C GLN A 840 1.31 39.20 0.62
N PRO A 841 1.06 38.20 -0.24
CA PRO A 841 -0.28 37.90 -0.75
C PRO A 841 -1.25 37.36 0.31
N HIS A 842 -0.77 36.96 1.49
CA HIS A 842 -1.56 36.37 2.59
C HIS A 842 -1.52 37.20 3.87
N ARG A 843 -1.14 38.48 3.78
CA ARG A 843 -0.87 39.31 4.97
C ARG A 843 -2.02 39.34 5.97
N ASN A 844 -3.25 39.50 5.50
CA ASN A 844 -4.41 39.68 6.39
C ASN A 844 -4.77 38.38 7.12
N GLU A 845 -4.76 37.25 6.43
CA GLU A 845 -4.97 35.92 7.01
C GLU A 845 -3.84 35.56 7.98
N ALA A 846 -2.59 35.86 7.62
CA ALA A 846 -1.42 35.64 8.47
C ALA A 846 -1.50 36.46 9.76
N LEU A 847 -1.87 37.74 9.67
CA LEU A 847 -2.08 38.60 10.84
C LEU A 847 -3.22 38.09 11.74
N ALA A 848 -4.36 37.71 11.15
CA ALA A 848 -5.50 37.20 11.91
C ALA A 848 -5.11 35.93 12.71
N ASN A 849 -4.41 35.00 12.07
CA ASN A 849 -3.94 33.77 12.72
C ASN A 849 -2.84 34.04 13.77
N LEU A 850 -1.91 34.95 13.48
CA LEU A 850 -0.83 35.32 14.41
C LEU A 850 -1.39 35.96 15.70
N GLY A 851 -2.44 36.78 15.57
CA GLY A 851 -3.11 37.41 16.71
C GLY A 851 -3.86 36.43 17.62
N GLY A 852 -4.26 35.26 17.11
CA GLY A 852 -4.93 34.20 17.86
C GLY A 852 -4.00 33.07 18.34
N LEU A 853 -2.72 33.11 17.98
CA LEU A 853 -1.77 32.05 18.31
C LEU A 853 -1.38 32.11 19.80
N GLN A 854 -1.51 30.99 20.52
CA GLN A 854 -1.14 30.87 21.93
C GLN A 854 0.38 30.72 22.13
N HIS A 855 1.18 31.58 21.50
CA HIS A 855 2.62 31.65 21.68
C HIS A 855 3.00 32.95 22.40
N PRO A 856 3.92 32.95 23.40
CA PRO A 856 4.23 34.13 24.20
C PRO A 856 4.62 35.37 23.38
N GLU A 857 5.31 35.18 22.26
CA GLU A 857 5.77 36.28 21.39
C GLU A 857 4.80 36.64 20.26
N ALA A 858 3.80 35.79 19.96
CA ALA A 858 2.98 35.96 18.75
C ALA A 858 2.19 37.27 18.75
N ARG A 859 1.67 37.66 19.92
CA ARG A 859 0.96 38.94 20.07
C ARG A 859 1.88 40.13 19.79
N ALA A 860 3.12 40.07 20.26
CA ALA A 860 4.11 41.12 20.02
C ALA A 860 4.46 41.24 18.54
N TYR A 861 4.66 40.12 17.83
CA TYR A 861 4.87 40.15 16.38
C TYR A 861 3.65 40.65 15.61
N PHE A 862 2.44 40.24 16.01
CA PHE A 862 1.19 40.74 15.43
C PHE A 862 1.10 42.26 15.52
N ASP A 863 1.37 42.84 16.69
CA ASP A 863 1.29 44.29 16.89
C ASP A 863 2.31 45.02 16.01
N VAL A 864 3.55 44.52 15.89
CA VAL A 864 4.57 45.11 14.98
C VAL A 864 4.13 45.05 13.52
N LEU A 865 3.71 43.89 13.03
CA LEU A 865 3.35 43.68 11.62
C LEU A 865 2.06 44.42 11.23
N ARG A 866 1.15 44.61 12.18
CA ARG A 866 -0.03 45.49 12.02
C ARG A 866 0.41 46.94 11.83
N LEU A 867 1.31 47.43 12.69
CA LEU A 867 1.82 48.80 12.65
C LEU A 867 2.70 49.07 11.43
N ALA A 868 3.44 48.07 10.93
CA ALA A 868 4.33 48.17 9.76
C ALA A 868 3.63 48.53 8.44
N GLY A 869 2.29 48.61 8.41
CA GLY A 869 1.52 48.96 7.22
C GLY A 869 1.56 50.43 6.80
N SER A 870 2.02 51.35 7.67
CA SER A 870 2.08 52.79 7.37
C SER A 870 3.20 53.47 8.14
N ASP A 871 3.86 54.42 7.47
CA ASP A 871 4.84 55.34 8.06
C ASP A 871 4.24 56.23 9.16
N ALA A 872 2.93 56.52 9.10
CA ALA A 872 2.20 57.24 10.15
C ALA A 872 2.29 56.56 11.52
N ASN A 873 2.54 55.25 11.56
CA ASN A 873 2.66 54.46 12.79
C ASN A 873 4.07 54.48 13.40
N GLN A 874 5.00 55.29 12.88
CA GLN A 874 6.38 55.33 13.36
C GLN A 874 6.48 55.57 14.87
N VAL A 875 5.71 56.54 15.40
CA VAL A 875 5.72 56.87 16.84
C VAL A 875 5.22 55.70 17.68
N GLU A 876 4.20 54.99 17.20
CA GLU A 876 3.66 53.79 17.88
C GLU A 876 4.70 52.65 17.90
N LEU A 877 5.42 52.43 16.79
CA LEU A 877 6.53 51.46 16.74
C LEU A 877 7.68 51.84 17.68
N MET A 878 8.01 53.13 17.81
CA MET A 878 9.04 53.59 18.75
C MET A 878 8.63 53.37 20.21
N ASN A 879 7.35 53.53 20.53
CA ASN A 879 6.80 53.22 21.85
C ASN A 879 6.74 51.70 22.07
N PHE A 880 6.43 50.92 21.04
CA PHE A 880 6.44 49.46 21.10
C PHE A 880 7.82 48.91 21.50
N ILE A 881 8.90 49.39 20.86
CA ILE A 881 10.28 48.97 21.20
C ILE A 881 10.61 49.20 22.68
N GLN A 882 10.10 50.29 23.27
CA GLN A 882 10.37 50.63 24.67
C GLN A 882 9.62 49.73 25.65
N ASN A 883 8.44 49.24 25.27
CA ASN A 883 7.50 48.58 26.19
C ASN A 883 7.43 47.06 26.02
N THR A 884 7.84 46.52 24.87
CA THR A 884 7.83 45.07 24.65
C THR A 884 9.02 44.40 25.35
N PRO A 885 8.85 43.25 26.01
CA PRO A 885 9.96 42.54 26.63
C PRO A 885 10.73 41.61 25.66
N HIS A 886 10.20 41.38 24.45
CA HIS A 886 10.72 40.36 23.53
C HIS A 886 11.69 40.92 22.49
N THR A 887 12.92 40.41 22.45
CA THR A 887 14.01 40.87 21.56
C THR A 887 13.65 40.76 20.08
N GLY A 888 13.06 39.64 19.65
CA GLY A 888 12.72 39.40 18.24
C GLY A 888 11.75 40.44 17.67
N PRO A 889 10.57 40.67 18.29
CA PRO A 889 9.66 41.75 17.93
C PRO A 889 10.30 43.14 17.96
N LYS A 890 11.18 43.45 18.94
CA LYS A 890 11.89 44.75 18.94
C LYS A 890 12.77 44.93 17.73
N LYS A 891 13.53 43.89 17.37
CA LYS A 891 14.41 43.92 16.21
C LYS A 891 13.62 44.16 14.93
N MET A 892 12.50 43.46 14.75
CA MET A 892 11.61 43.68 13.61
C MET A 892 11.00 45.09 13.59
N ALA A 893 10.56 45.60 14.75
CA ALA A 893 10.05 46.97 14.85
C ALA A 893 11.14 48.00 14.51
N PHE A 894 12.37 47.78 14.99
CA PHE A 894 13.50 48.64 14.70
C PHE A 894 13.82 48.66 13.20
N GLU A 895 13.95 47.48 12.58
CA GLU A 895 14.18 47.34 11.14
C GLU A 895 13.07 48.01 10.31
N THR A 896 11.81 47.87 10.74
CA THR A 896 10.66 48.53 10.12
C THR A 896 10.78 50.05 10.19
N ILE A 897 11.08 50.62 11.35
CA ILE A 897 11.29 52.07 11.51
C ILE A 897 12.44 52.53 10.61
N MET A 898 13.55 51.79 10.56
CA MET A 898 14.70 52.18 9.72
C MET A 898 14.31 52.19 8.23
N SER A 899 13.49 51.25 7.78
CA SER A 899 12.99 51.22 6.40
C SER A 899 12.11 52.43 6.03
N PHE A 900 11.38 52.99 7.01
CA PHE A 900 10.60 54.22 6.83
C PHE A 900 11.52 55.45 6.77
N VAL A 901 12.48 55.53 7.69
CA VAL A 901 13.39 56.68 7.79
C VAL A 901 14.32 56.78 6.58
N GLU A 902 14.81 55.66 6.04
CA GLU A 902 15.68 55.67 4.84
C GLU A 902 14.97 56.27 3.61
N LYS A 903 13.63 56.15 3.56
CA LYS A 903 12.78 56.72 2.50
C LYS A 903 12.38 58.18 2.76
N ALA A 904 12.47 58.67 3.99
CA ALA A 904 12.06 60.03 4.34
C ALA A 904 13.08 61.09 3.86
N PRO A 905 12.64 62.24 3.33
CA PRO A 905 13.55 63.29 2.82
C PRO A 905 14.27 64.12 3.88
N TYR A 906 13.86 64.07 5.16
CA TYR A 906 14.43 64.87 6.25
C TYR A 906 15.21 63.97 7.24
N LYS A 907 16.50 63.73 6.95
CA LYS A 907 17.15 62.45 7.26
C LYS A 907 17.94 62.30 8.57
N ASN A 908 18.56 63.34 9.15
CA ASN A 908 19.68 63.05 10.08
C ASN A 908 19.42 63.31 11.56
N GLU A 909 18.92 64.48 11.98
CA GLU A 909 19.01 64.86 13.39
C GLU A 909 18.08 64.02 14.30
N PHE A 910 16.81 63.86 13.94
CA PHE A 910 15.86 63.01 14.67
C PHE A 910 16.34 61.55 14.74
N LEU A 911 16.80 61.00 13.61
CA LEU A 911 17.31 59.63 13.55
C LEU A 911 18.51 59.45 14.48
N GLN A 912 19.46 60.39 14.46
CA GLN A 912 20.65 60.36 15.31
C GLN A 912 20.30 60.41 16.80
N THR A 913 19.40 61.31 17.21
CA THR A 913 18.93 61.38 18.60
C THR A 913 18.21 60.10 19.01
N TYR A 914 17.38 59.53 18.13
CA TYR A 914 16.68 58.29 18.41
C TYR A 914 17.62 57.10 18.55
N LEU A 915 18.58 56.92 17.63
CA LEU A 915 19.58 55.86 17.71
C LEU A 915 20.42 55.97 18.99
N ALA A 916 20.86 57.18 19.36
CA ALA A 916 21.57 57.40 20.62
C ALA A 916 20.72 57.00 21.84
N LYS A 917 19.42 57.34 21.85
CA LYS A 917 18.49 56.91 22.91
C LYS A 917 18.37 55.38 22.98
N LEU A 918 18.26 54.69 21.84
CA LEU A 918 18.16 53.22 21.81
C LEU A 918 19.44 52.54 22.30
N LEU A 919 20.62 53.01 21.89
CA LEU A 919 21.91 52.50 22.38
C LEU A 919 21.97 52.52 23.92
N ARG A 920 21.45 53.60 24.52
CA ARG A 920 21.40 53.74 25.98
C ARG A 920 20.37 52.82 26.62
N THR A 921 19.15 52.81 26.10
CA THR A 921 17.97 52.28 26.80
C THR A 921 17.56 50.85 26.43
N GLN A 922 17.97 50.33 25.27
CA GLN A 922 17.50 49.03 24.76
C GLN A 922 18.67 48.05 24.55
N PRO A 923 19.11 47.36 25.62
CA PRO A 923 20.32 46.53 25.59
C PRO A 923 20.26 45.38 24.58
N ASP A 924 19.07 44.85 24.35
CA ASP A 924 18.77 43.65 23.58
C ASP A 924 18.81 43.85 22.04
N ILE A 925 18.80 45.10 21.57
CA ILE A 925 18.94 45.43 20.13
C ILE A 925 20.16 46.33 19.86
N ARG A 926 21.08 46.48 20.82
CA ARG A 926 22.25 47.36 20.69
C ARG A 926 23.10 47.03 19.48
N LEU A 927 23.24 45.75 19.14
CA LEU A 927 24.07 45.33 18.01
C LEU A 927 23.55 45.89 16.68
N GLU A 928 22.25 45.75 16.44
CA GLU A 928 21.55 46.29 15.28
C GLU A 928 21.60 47.83 15.26
N VAL A 929 21.40 48.46 16.43
CA VAL A 929 21.43 49.92 16.56
C VAL A 929 22.83 50.48 16.30
N ILE A 930 23.91 49.83 16.77
CA ILE A 930 25.30 50.22 16.46
C ILE A 930 25.51 50.21 14.95
N ASN A 931 25.12 49.12 14.28
CA ASN A 931 25.32 48.96 12.84
C ASN A 931 24.60 50.06 12.05
N GLN A 932 23.40 50.46 12.46
CA GLN A 932 22.68 51.54 11.79
C GLN A 932 23.22 52.93 12.16
N ALA A 933 23.63 53.15 13.41
CA ALA A 933 24.26 54.40 13.84
C ALA A 933 25.58 54.69 13.10
N MET A 934 26.31 53.64 12.70
CA MET A 934 27.51 53.77 11.88
C MET A 934 27.24 54.31 10.47
N LYS A 935 26.04 54.11 9.93
CA LYS A 935 25.64 54.69 8.63
C LYS A 935 25.28 56.17 8.73
N HIS A 936 24.88 56.62 9.93
CA HIS A 936 24.44 58.00 10.20
C HIS A 936 25.16 58.55 11.45
N PRO A 937 26.50 58.66 11.42
CA PRO A 937 27.26 59.02 12.60
C PRO A 937 26.92 60.45 13.06
N SER A 938 26.89 60.62 14.37
CA SER A 938 26.72 61.89 15.07
C SER A 938 27.56 61.88 16.33
N LEU A 939 27.86 63.06 16.87
CA LEU A 939 28.57 63.15 18.15
C LEU A 939 27.83 62.38 19.26
N GLN A 940 26.50 62.44 19.30
CA GLN A 940 25.70 61.72 20.29
C GLN A 940 25.82 60.20 20.14
N THR A 941 25.67 59.66 18.94
CA THR A 941 25.80 58.22 18.71
C THR A 941 27.23 57.73 18.93
N GLU A 942 28.24 58.51 18.55
CA GLU A 942 29.66 58.21 18.82
C GLU A 942 29.94 58.07 20.32
N ILE A 943 29.44 59.01 21.13
CA ILE A 943 29.60 58.96 22.60
C ILE A 943 28.98 57.68 23.16
N GLU A 944 27.76 57.34 22.73
CA GLU A 944 27.08 56.13 23.21
C GLU A 944 27.77 54.84 22.76
N ILE A 945 28.23 54.75 21.51
CA ILE A 945 29.02 53.61 21.02
C ILE A 945 30.32 53.48 21.84
N MET A 946 30.99 54.59 22.14
CA MET A 946 32.19 54.58 22.99
C MET A 946 31.92 54.05 24.39
N ASN A 947 30.80 54.44 25.01
CA ASN A 947 30.38 53.89 26.30
C ASN A 947 30.15 52.38 26.24
N LEU A 948 29.62 51.88 25.13
CA LEU A 948 29.36 50.45 24.92
C LEU A 948 30.61 49.59 24.72
N THR A 949 31.79 50.17 24.50
CA THR A 949 33.07 49.41 24.47
C THR A 949 33.38 48.69 25.79
N LYS A 950 32.74 49.14 26.88
CA LYS A 950 32.80 48.56 28.22
C LYS A 950 31.52 47.78 28.60
N SER A 951 30.67 47.48 27.61
CA SER A 951 29.44 46.69 27.83
C SER A 951 29.77 45.33 28.46
N ARG A 952 28.88 44.85 29.33
CA ARG A 952 28.96 43.48 29.88
C ARG A 952 28.69 42.41 28.81
N ASP A 953 27.90 42.77 27.80
CA ASP A 953 27.72 41.95 26.61
C ASP A 953 28.99 42.06 25.74
N GLN A 954 29.73 40.95 25.66
CA GLN A 954 31.01 40.88 24.96
C GLN A 954 30.88 41.10 23.45
N VAL A 955 29.78 40.66 22.85
CA VAL A 955 29.52 40.82 21.40
C VAL A 955 29.28 42.30 21.10
N VAL A 956 28.45 42.95 21.91
CA VAL A 956 28.21 44.40 21.82
C VAL A 956 29.48 45.19 22.09
N ALA A 957 30.27 44.83 23.11
CA ALA A 957 31.51 45.51 23.44
C ALA A 957 32.55 45.40 22.31
N LEU A 958 32.68 44.22 21.71
CA LEU A 958 33.59 43.99 20.58
C LEU A 958 33.15 44.80 19.36
N ARG A 959 31.87 44.73 18.98
CA ARG A 959 31.35 45.50 17.84
C ARG A 959 31.46 47.01 18.08
N ALA A 960 31.22 47.47 19.30
CA ALA A 960 31.40 48.88 19.68
C ALA A 960 32.86 49.33 19.55
N LYS A 961 33.85 48.51 19.95
CA LYS A 961 35.27 48.82 19.76
C LYS A 961 35.63 48.96 18.29
N GLN A 962 35.13 48.05 17.45
CA GLN A 962 35.31 48.11 16.00
C GLN A 962 34.66 49.38 15.41
N ALA A 963 33.43 49.67 15.81
CA ALA A 963 32.70 50.87 15.39
C ALA A 963 33.41 52.17 15.78
N VAL A 964 33.97 52.28 16.99
CA VAL A 964 34.78 53.44 17.40
C VAL A 964 36.02 53.60 16.53
N ALA A 965 36.73 52.51 16.23
CA ALA A 965 37.89 52.55 15.35
C ALA A 965 37.51 53.00 13.92
N GLU A 966 36.41 52.46 13.38
CA GLU A 966 35.84 52.86 12.08
C GLU A 966 35.48 54.35 12.03
N LEU A 967 34.85 54.89 13.09
CA LEU A 967 34.48 56.31 13.21
C LEU A 967 35.70 57.23 13.29
N GLN A 968 36.69 56.87 14.12
CA GLN A 968 37.93 57.63 14.23
C GLN A 968 38.68 57.67 12.90
N LEU A 969 38.72 56.55 12.20
CA LEU A 969 39.32 56.44 10.88
C LEU A 969 38.59 57.32 9.86
N ALA A 970 37.26 57.31 9.85
CA ALA A 970 36.46 58.17 8.98
C ALA A 970 36.69 59.67 9.26
N LYS A 971 36.77 60.08 10.53
CA LYS A 971 37.07 61.47 10.94
C LYS A 971 38.46 61.92 10.49
N LYS A 972 39.47 61.04 10.64
CA LYS A 972 40.83 61.30 10.14
C LYS A 972 40.81 61.53 8.63
N LEU A 973 40.18 60.63 7.87
CA LEU A 973 40.04 60.75 6.42
C LEU A 973 39.32 62.05 6.01
N GLU A 974 38.24 62.44 6.70
CA GLU A 974 37.53 63.71 6.44
C GLU A 974 38.43 64.93 6.69
N ASN A 975 39.15 64.95 7.82
CA ASN A 975 40.07 66.04 8.16
C ASN A 975 41.22 66.15 7.16
N TYR A 976 41.82 65.02 6.77
CA TYR A 976 42.87 65.00 5.76
C TYR A 976 42.36 65.42 4.38
N GLY A 977 41.13 65.05 4.00
CA GLY A 977 40.48 65.56 2.80
C GLY A 977 40.29 67.08 2.83
N LYS A 978 39.89 67.66 3.97
CA LYS A 978 39.78 69.13 4.13
C LYS A 978 41.15 69.81 4.05
N TRP A 979 42.17 69.25 4.71
CA TRP A 979 43.53 69.78 4.66
C TRP A 979 44.11 69.73 3.25
N ILE A 980 43.88 68.64 2.51
CA ILE A 980 44.24 68.53 1.09
C ILE A 980 43.60 69.65 0.26
N LYS A 981 42.30 69.90 0.44
CA LYS A 981 41.55 70.85 -0.39
C LYS A 981 41.84 72.30 -0.05
N GLY A 982 42.04 72.65 1.24
CA GLY A 982 42.10 74.03 1.69
C GLY A 982 43.02 74.34 2.87
N GLY A 983 43.82 73.38 3.34
CA GLY A 983 44.82 73.61 4.39
C GLY A 983 46.02 74.45 3.92
N ASP A 984 46.79 74.97 4.86
CA ASP A 984 48.11 75.56 4.57
C ASP A 984 49.10 74.49 4.06
N GLU A 985 50.28 74.91 3.59
CA GLU A 985 51.28 73.98 3.05
C GLU A 985 51.67 72.87 4.03
N GLN A 986 51.76 73.21 5.32
CA GLN A 986 52.12 72.25 6.37
C GLN A 986 51.05 71.19 6.56
N ASN A 987 49.78 71.59 6.67
CA ASN A 987 48.65 70.69 6.84
C ASN A 987 48.42 69.83 5.59
N LYS A 988 48.67 70.35 4.38
CA LYS A 988 48.65 69.55 3.14
C LYS A 988 49.71 68.46 3.14
N TYR A 989 50.95 68.83 3.48
CA TYR A 989 52.04 67.86 3.58
C TYR A 989 51.71 66.77 4.61
N VAL A 990 51.28 67.15 5.81
CA VAL A 990 50.88 66.22 6.87
C VAL A 990 49.74 65.30 6.42
N ALA A 991 48.71 65.84 5.78
CA ALA A 991 47.59 65.03 5.29
C ALA A 991 48.02 63.98 4.26
N ILE A 992 48.88 64.35 3.31
CA ILE A 992 49.39 63.41 2.28
C ILE A 992 50.22 62.30 2.92
N GLN A 993 51.11 62.66 3.86
CA GLN A 993 51.95 61.69 4.55
C GLN A 993 51.11 60.75 5.42
N GLU A 994 50.19 61.27 6.23
CA GLU A 994 49.31 60.45 7.07
C GLU A 994 48.39 59.54 6.23
N LEU A 995 47.90 60.03 5.09
CA LEU A 995 47.14 59.21 4.14
C LEU A 995 47.99 58.10 3.54
N ALA A 996 49.31 58.23 3.41
CA ALA A 996 50.17 57.14 2.95
C ALA A 996 50.18 55.96 3.94
N TRP A 997 50.17 56.26 5.24
CA TRP A 997 50.34 55.28 6.32
C TRP A 997 49.03 54.76 6.93
N LEU A 998 47.90 55.36 6.54
CA LEU A 998 46.56 54.99 7.00
C LEU A 998 46.13 53.56 6.62
N ASN A 999 46.75 52.98 5.57
CA ASN A 999 46.45 51.66 5.02
C ASN A 999 44.92 51.43 4.77
N ASP A 1000 44.20 52.49 4.40
CA ASP A 1000 42.77 52.47 4.11
C ASP A 1000 42.55 52.92 2.66
N ASN A 1001 41.93 52.08 1.85
CA ASN A 1001 41.74 52.34 0.42
C ASN A 1001 40.95 53.62 0.13
N ARG A 1002 40.16 54.13 1.08
CA ARG A 1002 39.45 55.42 0.97
C ARG A 1002 40.40 56.62 0.88
N ALA A 1003 41.68 56.46 1.24
CA ALA A 1003 42.71 57.47 1.05
C ALA A 1003 43.15 57.63 -0.42
N VAL A 1004 43.05 56.56 -1.22
CA VAL A 1004 43.55 56.52 -2.61
C VAL A 1004 42.90 57.59 -3.49
N PRO A 1005 41.56 57.77 -3.51
CA PRO A 1005 40.93 58.84 -4.28
C PRO A 1005 41.40 60.24 -3.84
N MET A 1006 41.62 60.46 -2.54
CA MET A 1006 42.06 61.75 -2.01
C MET A 1006 43.49 62.08 -2.47
N LEU A 1007 44.38 61.09 -2.45
CA LEU A 1007 45.74 61.23 -2.97
C LEU A 1007 45.74 61.45 -4.48
N LEU A 1008 44.90 60.72 -5.23
CA LEU A 1008 44.72 60.93 -6.66
C LEU A 1008 44.19 62.34 -6.97
N GLU A 1009 43.24 62.88 -6.19
CA GLU A 1009 42.80 64.29 -6.30
C GLU A 1009 43.98 65.26 -6.17
N VAL A 1010 44.93 65.01 -5.26
CA VAL A 1010 46.14 65.83 -5.11
C VAL A 1010 47.04 65.74 -6.35
N VAL A 1011 47.22 64.53 -6.91
CA VAL A 1011 48.00 64.32 -8.15
C VAL A 1011 47.40 65.10 -9.32
N ALA A 1012 46.08 65.27 -9.36
CA ALA A 1012 45.39 66.05 -10.39
C ALA A 1012 45.65 67.56 -10.30
N THR A 1013 46.18 68.06 -9.18
CA THR A 1013 46.39 69.51 -8.98
C THR A 1013 47.56 70.02 -9.82
N SER A 1014 47.50 71.28 -10.26
CA SER A 1014 48.56 71.90 -11.05
C SER A 1014 49.83 72.23 -10.26
N ASN A 1015 49.94 71.82 -8.98
CA ASN A 1015 51.08 72.09 -8.13
C ASN A 1015 52.07 70.90 -8.15
N PRO A 1016 53.24 71.03 -8.81
CA PRO A 1016 54.17 69.91 -9.01
C PRO A 1016 54.76 69.35 -7.71
N LYS A 1017 54.86 70.16 -6.66
CA LYS A 1017 55.36 69.75 -5.34
C LYS A 1017 54.40 68.72 -4.73
N TRP A 1018 53.11 69.07 -4.64
CA TRP A 1018 52.11 68.20 -4.02
C TRP A 1018 51.77 66.97 -4.85
N ALA A 1019 51.76 67.10 -6.18
CA ALA A 1019 51.57 65.95 -7.06
C ALA A 1019 52.67 64.89 -6.84
N ARG A 1020 53.94 65.31 -6.66
CA ARG A 1020 55.04 64.40 -6.35
C ARG A 1020 54.87 63.70 -5.00
N GLU A 1021 54.57 64.47 -3.95
CA GLU A 1021 54.33 63.92 -2.60
C GLU A 1021 53.16 62.92 -2.59
N ALA A 1022 52.07 63.20 -3.31
CA ALA A 1022 50.93 62.31 -3.41
C ALA A 1022 51.23 61.04 -4.24
N ILE A 1023 52.05 61.14 -5.28
CA ILE A 1023 52.56 59.97 -6.02
C ILE A 1023 53.41 59.07 -5.12
N ASP A 1024 54.25 59.66 -4.27
CA ASP A 1024 55.06 58.90 -3.30
C ASP A 1024 54.17 58.25 -2.22
N ALA A 1025 53.15 58.96 -1.72
CA ALA A 1025 52.16 58.41 -0.81
C ALA A 1025 51.39 57.22 -1.43
N LEU A 1026 50.98 57.33 -2.70
CA LEU A 1026 50.26 56.27 -3.43
C LEU A 1026 51.07 54.96 -3.56
N LYS A 1027 52.41 55.00 -3.50
CA LYS A 1027 53.24 53.78 -3.54
C LYS A 1027 53.01 52.83 -2.36
N HIS A 1028 52.42 53.32 -1.27
CA HIS A 1028 52.07 52.51 -0.10
C HIS A 1028 50.80 51.68 -0.32
N TYR A 1029 50.06 51.92 -1.42
CA TYR A 1029 48.82 51.22 -1.75
C TYR A 1029 49.01 50.22 -2.88
N ASN A 1030 48.09 49.26 -2.97
CA ASN A 1030 48.09 48.26 -4.03
C ASN A 1030 47.86 48.93 -5.41
N PRO A 1031 48.76 48.75 -6.40
CA PRO A 1031 48.63 49.35 -7.72
C PRO A 1031 47.30 49.08 -8.43
N ALA A 1032 46.67 47.92 -8.19
CA ALA A 1032 45.39 47.57 -8.78
C ALA A 1032 44.25 48.46 -8.27
N ILE A 1033 44.26 48.79 -6.97
CA ILE A 1033 43.25 49.67 -6.35
C ILE A 1033 43.40 51.09 -6.87
N ILE A 1034 44.64 51.57 -6.99
CA ILE A 1034 44.95 52.88 -7.56
C ILE A 1034 44.47 52.97 -9.01
N ALA A 1035 44.69 51.92 -9.81
CA ALA A 1035 44.21 51.86 -11.18
C ALA A 1035 42.68 51.94 -11.26
N VAL A 1036 41.96 51.18 -10.43
CA VAL A 1036 40.48 51.18 -10.39
C VAL A 1036 39.95 52.58 -10.05
N GLU A 1037 40.46 53.20 -9.00
CA GLU A 1037 40.03 54.53 -8.55
C GLU A 1037 40.40 55.61 -9.57
N ALA A 1038 41.60 55.56 -10.16
CA ALA A 1038 42.01 56.49 -11.22
C ALA A 1038 41.09 56.38 -12.45
N HIS A 1039 40.72 55.17 -12.87
CA HIS A 1039 39.74 54.98 -13.95
C HIS A 1039 38.34 55.46 -13.58
N GLN A 1040 37.91 55.31 -12.32
CA GLN A 1040 36.64 55.84 -11.85
C GLN A 1040 36.64 57.37 -11.86
N MET A 1041 37.70 58.00 -11.37
CA MET A 1041 37.87 59.46 -11.43
C MET A 1041 37.89 59.97 -12.88
N GLN A 1042 38.59 59.25 -13.79
CA GLN A 1042 38.62 59.58 -15.22
C GLN A 1042 37.22 59.51 -15.85
N ARG A 1043 36.43 58.48 -15.51
CA ARG A 1043 35.02 58.35 -15.95
C ARG A 1043 34.14 59.49 -15.42
N ASN A 1044 34.46 60.03 -14.24
CA ASN A 1044 33.78 61.17 -13.63
C ASN A 1044 34.31 62.54 -14.14
N GLY A 1045 35.13 62.56 -15.19
CA GLY A 1045 35.62 63.79 -15.82
C GLY A 1045 36.89 64.38 -15.20
N SER A 1046 37.57 63.66 -14.29
CA SER A 1046 38.87 64.08 -13.77
C SER A 1046 39.95 64.06 -14.87
N PRO A 1047 40.89 65.02 -14.91
CA PRO A 1047 41.99 65.02 -15.88
C PRO A 1047 43.03 63.92 -15.62
N ILE A 1048 42.97 63.22 -14.48
CA ILE A 1048 43.87 62.12 -14.13
C ILE A 1048 43.68 60.96 -15.11
N ARG A 1049 44.79 60.48 -15.69
CA ARG A 1049 44.83 59.20 -16.41
C ARG A 1049 45.70 58.21 -15.65
N TRP A 1050 45.22 56.97 -15.51
CA TRP A 1050 46.00 55.91 -14.86
C TRP A 1050 47.42 55.78 -15.45
N GLY A 1051 47.54 55.87 -16.78
CA GLY A 1051 48.86 55.81 -17.45
C GLY A 1051 49.82 56.93 -17.04
N ASP A 1052 49.32 58.12 -16.68
CA ASP A 1052 50.15 59.23 -16.19
C ASP A 1052 50.59 58.99 -14.74
N VAL A 1053 49.67 58.56 -13.88
CA VAL A 1053 49.95 58.19 -12.48
C VAL A 1053 50.97 57.06 -12.43
N GLN A 1054 50.78 56.01 -13.23
CA GLN A 1054 51.68 54.85 -13.31
C GLN A 1054 53.08 55.25 -13.79
N ARG A 1055 53.18 56.12 -14.82
CA ARG A 1055 54.47 56.65 -15.28
C ARG A 1055 55.18 57.43 -14.20
N GLN A 1056 54.49 58.29 -13.46
CA GLN A 1056 55.08 59.08 -12.38
C GLN A 1056 55.51 58.22 -11.18
N MET A 1057 54.74 57.20 -10.81
CA MET A 1057 55.13 56.23 -9.78
C MET A 1057 56.39 55.44 -10.17
N ASN A 1058 56.56 55.11 -11.46
CA ASN A 1058 57.73 54.42 -11.97
C ASN A 1058 58.96 55.34 -12.11
N ALA A 1059 58.75 56.62 -12.43
CA ALA A 1059 59.84 57.60 -12.63
C ALA A 1059 60.56 57.99 -11.34
N THR A 1060 59.92 57.86 -10.18
CA THR A 1060 60.48 58.16 -8.85
C THR A 1060 61.06 56.92 -8.15
N ARG A 1061 61.31 55.82 -8.87
CA ARG A 1061 62.05 54.62 -8.38
C ARG A 1061 63.56 54.68 -8.63
N HIS A 1062 64.02 55.67 -9.39
CA HIS A 1062 65.42 56.03 -9.59
C HIS A 1062 65.69 57.34 -8.87
#